data_AF-A0AB34KNP3-F1
#
_entry.id   AF-A0AB34KNP3-F1
#
_cell.length_a   1.000
_cell.length_b   1.000
_cell.length_c   1.000
_cell.angle_alpha   90.00
_cell.angle_beta   90.00
_cell.angle_gamma   90.00
#
_symmetry.space_group_name_H-M   'P 1'
#
loop_
_entity.id
_entity.type
_entity.pdbx_description
1 polymer ?
#
loop_
_entity_poly.entity_id
_entity_poly.type
_entity_poly.pdbx_seq_one_letter_code
_entity_poly.pdbx_strand_id
1 'polypeptide(L)'
;MKTAAIIAAGISLASPASASTGREGHGLIGYGIQMYNPTCAFACQSSISNPLDCPDAHHDMEGMVMKRMSGMHEEKPSPECYANNVPYLQTLAYCMYQYCADDVANSTRDKFFEMSIGGRMKQPPKPLYSYSEALLRIDRAPTNTTPAEEMLMEVSLVAEEDYLPNFNGNYGFERAEGVHSRYGIIVMATGIAIPIAASLLRFLPLPKRLGNRLNAYFNYPPAMGSRHSTPLLNLMIMPTRGQSLFLFYLVAVNVILCSVGFESRQPNSWFASSAEEIRSLVANRTGVLSLVNLALSVLYAGRNNFLIFLTDWPQSTYLLLHRWTAGIATLQACIHSAIYLHNYLQSGDHATEAKLDYWVWGVVATLAMTILLPTSILPLRQKAYEIFLAWHVIVAFFAILGCYLHIFLRFERQWGYELWVYLAFAFWAFDRLMRFARLARNGICKAKVTVIDEDYIRLDVPGVTGEGQAYLYFPTLTWRVWENHPFSIAGGFLHINPDAKPTETHVSSSASSAHASTTTDIEKHPTVSVSPTTKPHTPTPYSNPHQNLTFIIRTHTGTTSLLRSRASLPLLLESPYPGSLLHPTPAALNAHPRLLCIAGGVGITALLPLLASHRGARKLAWGVRNASLLAGLRDLTEGPGMAGVHVRTSVGARLDVRALVEGEAGRVGEGSLAVVVSGPPGMADEVRAAVVRVVGRGGVVGFWEESYSW
;
A
#
# COMPACT_ATOMS: atom_id res chain seq x y z
N MET A 1 -5.31 -35.81 -3.85
CA MET A 1 -3.93 -35.99 -3.34
C MET A 1 -3.00 -36.13 -4.54
N LYS A 2 -1.87 -35.41 -4.57
CA LYS A 2 -0.90 -35.24 -5.68
C LYS A 2 -1.29 -34.27 -6.81
N THR A 3 -1.48 -32.98 -6.48
CA THR A 3 -1.26 -31.85 -7.43
C THR A 3 -1.16 -30.48 -6.73
N ALA A 4 -0.63 -30.43 -5.49
CA ALA A 4 -0.46 -29.19 -4.71
C ALA A 4 1.00 -28.96 -4.25
N ALA A 5 1.97 -29.66 -4.85
CA ALA A 5 3.35 -29.70 -4.34
C ALA A 5 4.42 -29.13 -5.29
N ILE A 6 4.05 -28.29 -6.27
CA ILE A 6 5.03 -27.77 -7.27
C ILE A 6 5.31 -26.26 -7.13
N ILE A 7 4.73 -25.54 -6.15
CA ILE A 7 5.05 -24.12 -5.91
C ILE A 7 5.99 -23.90 -4.70
N ALA A 8 6.35 -24.95 -3.95
CA ALA A 8 7.14 -24.82 -2.71
C ALA A 8 8.56 -25.40 -2.78
N ALA A 9 9.06 -25.80 -3.95
CA ALA A 9 10.40 -26.40 -4.10
C ALA A 9 11.24 -25.59 -5.08
N GLY A 10 11.88 -24.53 -4.58
CA GLY A 10 12.81 -23.69 -5.35
C GLY A 10 13.69 -22.79 -4.49
N ILE A 11 13.87 -23.12 -3.20
CA ILE A 11 14.76 -22.41 -2.27
C ILE A 11 15.61 -23.45 -1.56
N SER A 12 16.59 -24.02 -2.26
CA SER A 12 17.67 -24.81 -1.67
C SER A 12 18.88 -24.78 -2.61
N LEU A 13 19.57 -23.65 -2.64
CA LEU A 13 20.99 -23.59 -3.00
C LEU A 13 21.62 -22.58 -2.03
N ALA A 14 21.93 -23.07 -0.82
CA ALA A 14 22.81 -22.38 0.10
C ALA A 14 24.24 -22.63 -0.38
N SER A 15 24.86 -21.61 -0.99
CA SER A 15 26.32 -21.50 -1.05
C SER A 15 26.79 -20.91 0.29
N PRO A 16 27.91 -21.39 0.87
CA PRO A 16 28.45 -20.82 2.09
C PRO A 16 29.24 -19.57 1.70
N ALA A 17 28.67 -18.38 1.90
CA ALA A 17 29.38 -17.12 1.75
C ALA A 17 29.15 -16.28 3.01
N SER A 18 30.24 -16.00 3.74
CA SER A 18 30.39 -15.05 4.86
C SER A 18 29.07 -14.71 5.60
N ALA A 19 28.49 -15.76 6.17
CA ALA A 19 27.29 -15.75 6.98
C ALA A 19 27.59 -15.11 8.35
N SER A 20 26.76 -14.16 8.79
CA SER A 20 26.74 -13.79 10.21
C SER A 20 25.99 -14.88 10.97
N THR A 21 26.69 -15.82 11.61
CA THR A 21 26.14 -17.04 12.26
C THR A 21 25.42 -16.81 13.60
N GLY A 22 24.90 -15.61 13.83
CA GLY A 22 24.44 -15.15 15.13
C GLY A 22 23.05 -15.64 15.58
N ARG A 23 22.75 -15.45 16.87
CA ARG A 23 21.45 -15.76 17.50
C ARG A 23 20.31 -14.94 16.91
N GLU A 24 19.17 -15.60 16.66
CA GLU A 24 17.96 -14.93 16.18
C GLU A 24 17.38 -14.00 17.26
N GLY A 25 17.13 -12.75 16.87
CA GLY A 25 16.51 -11.74 17.73
C GLY A 25 14.99 -11.69 17.50
N HIS A 26 14.22 -11.37 18.54
CA HIS A 26 12.78 -11.15 18.41
C HIS A 26 12.45 -9.69 18.75
N GLY A 27 11.92 -8.95 17.77
CA GLY A 27 11.55 -7.54 17.91
C GLY A 27 12.36 -6.64 16.98
N LEU A 28 12.66 -5.44 17.45
CA LEU A 28 13.52 -4.46 16.77
C LEU A 28 14.65 -4.06 17.71
N ILE A 29 15.75 -3.51 17.17
CA ILE A 29 16.83 -2.97 18.01
C ILE A 29 16.26 -1.85 18.90
N GLY A 30 16.49 -1.95 20.21
CA GLY A 30 15.91 -1.08 21.23
C GLY A 30 14.49 -1.48 21.69
N TYR A 31 13.88 -2.48 21.06
CA TYR A 31 12.54 -3.00 21.37
C TYR A 31 12.54 -4.54 21.31
N GLY A 32 13.14 -5.18 22.32
CA GLY A 32 13.28 -6.64 22.43
C GLY A 32 14.64 -7.17 21.97
N ILE A 33 15.34 -6.45 21.09
CA ILE A 33 16.70 -6.79 20.64
C ILE A 33 17.69 -5.75 21.16
N GLN A 34 18.81 -6.21 21.71
CA GLN A 34 19.95 -5.38 22.10
C GLN A 34 21.19 -5.86 21.35
N MET A 35 21.93 -4.90 20.80
CA MET A 35 23.22 -5.19 20.18
C MET A 35 24.25 -5.27 21.31
N TYR A 36 24.88 -4.20 21.70
CA TYR A 36 26.04 -4.18 22.58
C TYR A 36 25.63 -3.91 24.03
N ASN A 37 24.88 -4.83 24.66
CA ASN A 37 24.55 -4.76 26.08
C ASN A 37 25.26 -5.86 26.92
N PRO A 38 26.09 -5.51 27.93
CA PRO A 38 26.53 -4.17 28.29
C PRO A 38 27.64 -3.66 27.36
N THR A 39 27.58 -2.39 26.98
CA THR A 39 28.46 -1.84 25.93
C THR A 39 29.93 -1.86 26.32
N CYS A 40 30.21 -1.66 27.61
CA CYS A 40 31.57 -1.74 28.16
C CYS A 40 32.23 -3.10 27.92
N ALA A 41 31.48 -4.20 28.02
CA ALA A 41 32.01 -5.55 27.85
C ALA A 41 32.30 -5.86 26.38
N PHE A 42 31.40 -5.47 25.47
CA PHE A 42 31.64 -5.58 24.04
C PHE A 42 32.78 -4.69 23.56
N ALA A 43 32.96 -3.51 24.16
CA ALA A 43 34.09 -2.62 23.90
C ALA A 43 35.41 -3.27 24.34
N CYS A 44 35.47 -3.82 25.57
CA CYS A 44 36.62 -4.59 26.04
C CYS A 44 36.96 -5.75 25.10
N GLN A 45 35.96 -6.54 24.72
CA GLN A 45 36.15 -7.65 23.77
C GLN A 45 36.72 -7.17 22.43
N SER A 46 36.20 -6.06 21.91
CA SER A 46 36.62 -5.50 20.61
C SER A 46 38.00 -4.84 20.67
N SER A 47 38.46 -4.48 21.88
CA SER A 47 39.79 -3.89 22.11
C SER A 47 40.89 -4.95 22.19
N ILE A 48 40.53 -6.22 22.40
CA ILE A 48 41.48 -7.35 22.44
C ILE A 48 41.50 -8.01 21.06
N SER A 49 42.25 -7.41 20.13
CA SER A 49 42.39 -7.89 18.75
C SER A 49 43.63 -8.76 18.52
N ASN A 50 44.42 -9.01 19.57
CA ASN A 50 45.67 -9.77 19.49
C ASN A 50 45.46 -11.17 18.92
N PRO A 51 46.43 -11.70 18.14
CA PRO A 51 46.46 -13.11 17.81
C PRO A 51 46.57 -13.96 19.08
N LEU A 52 45.87 -15.09 19.10
CA LEU A 52 45.83 -16.02 20.23
C LEU A 52 46.57 -17.31 19.92
N ASP A 53 47.23 -17.88 20.93
CA ASP A 53 47.72 -19.25 20.85
C ASP A 53 46.54 -20.23 20.97
N CYS A 54 46.26 -20.94 19.89
CA CYS A 54 45.13 -21.86 19.74
C CYS A 54 45.68 -23.27 19.45
N PRO A 55 45.74 -24.17 20.45
CA PRO A 55 46.33 -25.50 20.30
C PRO A 55 45.69 -26.36 19.19
N ASP A 56 44.43 -26.07 18.82
CA ASP A 56 43.64 -26.85 17.86
C ASP A 56 43.88 -26.47 16.38
N ALA A 57 44.76 -25.49 16.09
CA ALA A 57 45.02 -25.04 14.71
C ALA A 57 45.83 -26.04 13.84
N HIS A 58 46.23 -27.20 14.38
CA HIS A 58 47.17 -28.12 13.75
C HIS A 58 46.60 -29.43 13.19
N HIS A 59 45.28 -29.64 13.14
CA HIS A 59 44.74 -30.92 12.65
C HIS A 59 44.30 -31.00 11.19
N ASP A 60 44.35 -29.92 10.39
CA ASP A 60 43.83 -29.96 9.00
C ASP A 60 44.74 -29.38 7.91
N MET A 61 46.05 -29.21 8.13
CA MET A 61 46.95 -28.74 7.07
C MET A 61 48.27 -29.53 7.01
N GLU A 62 48.15 -30.80 6.63
CA GLU A 62 49.30 -31.56 6.12
C GLU A 62 49.68 -31.01 4.73
N GLY A 63 50.68 -30.11 4.72
CA GLY A 63 51.41 -29.73 3.52
C GLY A 63 51.02 -28.38 2.90
N MET A 64 51.59 -27.29 3.41
CA MET A 64 52.39 -26.37 2.58
C MET A 64 53.15 -25.35 3.43
N VAL A 65 54.46 -25.31 3.23
CA VAL A 65 55.42 -24.39 3.87
C VAL A 65 55.48 -23.07 3.09
N MET A 66 55.28 -21.97 3.82
CA MET A 66 55.80 -20.59 3.63
C MET A 66 55.63 -19.86 2.27
N LYS A 67 54.88 -18.74 2.30
CA LYS A 67 55.43 -17.39 2.01
C LYS A 67 54.43 -16.28 2.38
N ARG A 68 54.87 -15.32 3.21
CA ARG A 68 54.19 -14.03 3.43
C ARG A 68 54.07 -13.29 2.09
N MET A 69 52.84 -13.17 1.58
CA MET A 69 52.47 -12.15 0.59
C MET A 69 51.45 -11.21 1.24
N SER A 70 51.79 -9.92 1.23
CA SER A 70 50.93 -8.80 1.59
C SER A 70 49.55 -8.94 0.94
N GLY A 71 48.49 -9.14 1.73
CA GLY A 71 47.11 -9.05 1.24
C GLY A 71 46.21 -10.28 1.48
N MET A 72 46.40 -11.06 2.54
CA MET A 72 45.40 -12.06 2.97
C MET A 72 44.95 -11.78 4.41
N HIS A 73 43.64 -11.81 4.61
CA HIS A 73 42.96 -11.71 5.90
C HIS A 73 43.64 -12.58 6.97
N GLU A 74 44.00 -12.00 8.11
CA GLU A 74 44.25 -12.77 9.32
C GLU A 74 42.97 -13.55 9.65
N GLU A 75 43.07 -14.88 9.66
CA GLU A 75 41.99 -15.74 10.05
C GLU A 75 41.78 -15.54 11.56
N LYS A 76 40.65 -14.92 11.92
CA LYS A 76 40.33 -14.63 13.32
C LYS A 76 40.33 -15.92 14.13
N PRO A 77 40.80 -15.90 15.39
CA PRO A 77 40.76 -17.07 16.27
C PRO A 77 39.36 -17.70 16.32
N SER A 78 39.31 -19.03 16.37
CA SER A 78 38.03 -19.73 16.47
C SER A 78 37.31 -19.36 17.77
N PRO A 79 35.96 -19.40 17.79
CA PRO A 79 35.18 -19.23 19.02
C PRO A 79 35.63 -20.14 20.16
N GLU A 80 36.01 -21.37 19.86
CA GLU A 80 36.55 -22.35 20.81
C GLU A 80 37.90 -21.92 21.36
N CYS A 81 38.75 -21.29 20.53
CA CYS A 81 40.00 -20.73 21.01
C CYS A 81 39.77 -19.59 22.01
N TYR A 82 38.87 -18.65 21.69
CA TYR A 82 38.51 -17.59 22.64
C TYR A 82 37.97 -18.15 23.96
N ALA A 83 37.18 -19.22 23.91
CA ALA A 83 36.60 -19.85 25.09
C ALA A 83 37.63 -20.60 25.96
N ASN A 84 38.74 -21.07 25.40
CA ASN A 84 39.73 -21.87 26.12
C ASN A 84 41.07 -21.15 26.38
N ASN A 85 41.31 -19.98 25.76
CA ASN A 85 42.55 -19.24 25.92
C ASN A 85 42.57 -18.46 27.25
N VAL A 86 43.36 -18.92 28.22
CA VAL A 86 43.44 -18.34 29.58
C VAL A 86 43.88 -16.87 29.58
N PRO A 87 44.97 -16.47 28.90
CA PRO A 87 45.37 -15.06 28.81
C PRO A 87 44.26 -14.14 28.31
N TYR A 88 43.52 -14.56 27.29
CA TYR A 88 42.38 -13.82 26.75
C TYR A 88 41.25 -13.64 27.76
N LEU A 89 40.80 -14.74 28.40
CA LEU A 89 39.72 -14.70 29.39
C LEU A 89 40.06 -13.78 30.57
N GLN A 90 41.30 -13.84 31.06
CA GLN A 90 41.76 -13.00 32.17
C GLN A 90 41.88 -11.53 31.75
N THR A 91 42.43 -11.25 30.57
CA THR A 91 42.54 -9.89 30.01
C THR A 91 41.16 -9.26 29.83
N LEU A 92 40.20 -10.00 29.26
CA LEU A 92 38.82 -9.57 29.11
C LEU A 92 38.13 -9.32 30.45
N ALA A 93 38.31 -10.21 31.42
CA ALA A 93 37.72 -10.08 32.75
C ALA A 93 38.27 -8.84 33.48
N TYR A 94 39.58 -8.61 33.38
CA TYR A 94 40.23 -7.45 33.98
C TYR A 94 39.80 -6.13 33.30
N CYS A 95 39.71 -6.09 31.97
CA CYS A 95 39.19 -4.93 31.26
C CYS A 95 37.75 -4.60 31.69
N MET A 96 36.88 -5.61 31.79
CA MET A 96 35.52 -5.42 32.27
C MET A 96 35.48 -4.95 33.73
N TYR A 97 36.37 -5.46 34.59
CA TYR A 97 36.50 -4.98 35.95
C TYR A 97 36.89 -3.49 36.02
N GLN A 98 37.77 -3.03 35.11
CA GLN A 98 38.23 -1.64 35.06
C GLN A 98 37.21 -0.67 34.48
N TYR A 99 36.57 -1.03 33.36
CA TYR A 99 35.76 -0.08 32.58
C TYR A 99 34.24 -0.26 32.70
N CYS A 100 33.75 -1.42 33.15
CA CYS A 100 32.32 -1.55 33.42
C CYS A 100 32.01 -0.97 34.80
N ALA A 101 31.12 0.01 34.84
CA ALA A 101 30.64 0.61 36.08
C ALA A 101 30.03 -0.43 37.04
N ASP A 102 30.05 -0.09 38.33
CA ASP A 102 29.57 -0.96 39.42
C ASP A 102 28.07 -1.29 39.33
N ASP A 103 27.31 -0.54 38.53
CA ASP A 103 25.89 -0.79 38.28
C ASP A 103 25.64 -1.96 37.31
N VAL A 104 26.65 -2.39 36.56
CA VAL A 104 26.58 -3.61 35.76
C VAL A 104 26.74 -4.82 36.68
N ALA A 105 25.62 -5.42 37.07
CA ALA A 105 25.59 -6.59 37.96
C ALA A 105 26.50 -7.73 37.46
N ASN A 106 27.17 -8.43 38.38
CA ASN A 106 28.04 -9.57 38.06
C ASN A 106 27.32 -10.64 37.24
N SER A 107 26.03 -10.89 37.49
CA SER A 107 25.23 -11.82 36.68
C SER A 107 25.15 -11.43 35.19
N THR A 108 25.19 -10.13 34.88
CA THR A 108 25.22 -9.62 33.50
C THR A 108 26.61 -9.81 32.88
N ARG A 109 27.67 -9.62 33.68
CA ARG A 109 29.06 -9.85 33.26
C ARG A 109 29.33 -11.34 32.99
N ASP A 110 28.88 -12.22 33.88
CA ASP A 110 28.96 -13.67 33.71
C ASP A 110 28.15 -14.13 32.48
N LYS A 111 26.93 -13.61 32.29
CA LYS A 111 26.12 -13.89 31.10
C LYS A 111 26.82 -13.44 29.81
N PHE A 112 27.48 -12.28 29.83
CA PHE A 112 28.26 -11.83 28.68
C PHE A 112 29.41 -12.79 28.36
N PHE A 113 30.16 -13.22 29.38
CA PHE A 113 31.23 -14.22 29.23
C PHE A 113 30.69 -15.50 28.58
N GLU A 114 29.63 -16.07 29.14
CA GLU A 114 29.06 -17.32 28.65
C GLU A 114 28.52 -17.22 27.22
N MET A 115 27.92 -16.08 26.87
CA MET A 115 27.15 -15.97 25.63
C MET A 115 27.89 -15.27 24.50
N SER A 116 28.94 -14.48 24.77
CA SER A 116 29.49 -13.54 23.78
C SER A 116 30.99 -13.70 23.51
N ILE A 117 31.74 -14.48 24.29
CA ILE A 117 33.20 -14.65 24.14
C ILE A 117 33.60 -15.07 22.72
N GLY A 118 32.93 -16.08 22.17
CA GLY A 118 33.15 -16.56 20.79
C GLY A 118 32.33 -15.81 19.73
N GLY A 119 31.87 -14.60 20.02
CA GLY A 119 30.94 -13.85 19.17
C GLY A 119 29.46 -14.24 19.40
N ARG A 120 28.59 -13.92 18.43
CA ARG A 120 27.13 -14.03 18.58
C ARG A 120 26.53 -15.40 18.23
N MET A 121 27.33 -16.45 18.11
CA MET A 121 26.89 -17.73 17.56
C MET A 121 25.63 -18.29 18.23
N LYS A 122 24.81 -19.01 17.44
CA LYS A 122 23.60 -19.69 17.94
C LYS A 122 23.87 -20.61 19.13
N GLN A 123 25.00 -21.33 19.11
CA GLN A 123 25.48 -22.16 20.21
C GLN A 123 26.91 -21.73 20.55
N PRO A 124 27.10 -20.85 21.55
CA PRO A 124 28.43 -20.43 21.95
C PRO A 124 29.15 -21.56 22.72
N PRO A 125 30.48 -21.74 22.53
CA PRO A 125 31.26 -22.64 23.38
C PRO A 125 31.27 -22.13 24.82
N LYS A 126 31.23 -23.07 25.77
CA LYS A 126 31.30 -22.72 27.19
C LYS A 126 32.73 -22.27 27.53
N PRO A 127 32.93 -21.06 28.08
CA PRO A 127 34.26 -20.61 28.44
C PRO A 127 34.86 -21.47 29.56
N LEU A 128 36.18 -21.64 29.53
CA LEU A 128 36.94 -22.42 30.51
C LEU A 128 36.74 -21.90 31.93
N TYR A 129 36.59 -20.58 32.09
CA TYR A 129 36.30 -19.91 33.36
C TYR A 129 35.07 -19.00 33.21
N SER A 130 34.28 -18.90 34.28
CA SER A 130 33.33 -17.79 34.44
C SER A 130 34.06 -16.45 34.57
N TYR A 131 33.35 -15.33 34.41
CA TYR A 131 33.96 -14.00 34.59
C TYR A 131 34.57 -13.86 36.00
N SER A 132 33.83 -14.29 37.02
CA SER A 132 34.28 -14.23 38.41
C SER A 132 35.53 -15.09 38.66
N GLU A 133 35.58 -16.32 38.11
CA GLU A 133 36.74 -17.20 38.24
C GLU A 133 37.97 -16.68 37.49
N ALA A 134 37.77 -16.13 36.28
CA ALA A 134 38.85 -15.55 35.48
C ALA A 134 39.49 -14.37 36.22
N LEU A 135 38.67 -13.49 36.82
CA LEU A 135 39.14 -12.33 37.59
C LEU A 135 39.87 -12.74 38.88
N LEU A 136 39.34 -13.74 39.62
CA LEU A 136 39.95 -14.23 40.86
C LEU A 136 41.30 -14.93 40.65
N ARG A 137 41.56 -15.44 39.44
CA ARG A 137 42.82 -16.10 39.07
C ARG A 137 43.92 -15.11 38.64
N ILE A 138 43.66 -13.82 38.71
CA ILE A 138 44.65 -12.78 38.43
C ILE A 138 45.40 -12.45 39.72
N ASP A 139 46.60 -13.02 39.89
CA ASP A 139 47.41 -12.86 41.11
C ASP A 139 47.87 -11.40 41.33
N ARG A 140 48.13 -10.67 40.24
CA ARG A 140 48.57 -9.28 40.24
C ARG A 140 47.92 -8.51 39.11
N ALA A 141 47.50 -7.28 39.40
CA ALA A 141 46.95 -6.38 38.39
C ALA A 141 47.95 -6.19 37.22
N PRO A 142 47.53 -6.43 35.96
CA PRO A 142 48.40 -6.20 34.81
C PRO A 142 48.73 -4.71 34.70
N THR A 143 49.99 -4.41 34.41
CA THR A 143 50.51 -3.04 34.23
C THR A 143 50.98 -2.77 32.81
N ASN A 144 51.30 -3.81 32.05
CA ASN A 144 51.78 -3.72 30.68
C ASN A 144 50.63 -3.98 29.71
N THR A 145 50.68 -3.28 28.57
CA THR A 145 49.82 -3.52 27.41
C THR A 145 50.54 -4.43 26.42
N THR A 146 49.78 -5.19 25.62
CA THR A 146 50.33 -6.06 24.57
C THR A 146 49.94 -5.47 23.21
N PRO A 147 50.91 -5.08 22.36
CA PRO A 147 50.63 -4.54 21.02
C PRO A 147 49.71 -5.46 20.21
N ALA A 148 48.80 -4.90 19.42
CA ALA A 148 47.77 -5.67 18.71
C ALA A 148 48.34 -6.72 17.74
N GLU A 149 49.54 -6.51 17.20
CA GLU A 149 50.23 -7.45 16.30
C GLU A 149 50.97 -8.58 17.04
N GLU A 150 51.10 -8.47 18.36
CA GLU A 150 51.79 -9.45 19.20
C GLU A 150 50.80 -10.45 19.81
N MET A 151 51.26 -11.70 19.92
CA MET A 151 50.47 -12.79 20.48
C MET A 151 50.20 -12.57 21.97
N LEU A 152 48.95 -12.75 22.38
CA LEU A 152 48.56 -12.59 23.78
C LEU A 152 48.97 -13.81 24.61
N MET A 153 50.20 -13.80 25.12
CA MET A 153 50.78 -14.90 25.91
C MET A 153 50.46 -14.81 27.40
N GLU A 154 50.21 -13.61 27.91
CA GLU A 154 50.00 -13.33 29.34
C GLU A 154 48.83 -12.36 29.52
N VAL A 155 48.34 -12.22 30.76
CA VAL A 155 47.30 -11.25 31.09
C VAL A 155 47.81 -9.83 30.83
N SER A 156 47.05 -9.07 30.03
CA SER A 156 47.44 -7.75 29.57
C SER A 156 46.48 -6.67 30.06
N LEU A 157 46.95 -5.43 30.17
CA LEU A 157 46.13 -4.27 30.44
C LEU A 157 45.55 -3.75 29.12
N VAL A 158 44.25 -3.48 29.08
CA VAL A 158 43.62 -2.79 27.93
C VAL A 158 43.72 -1.28 28.15
N ALA A 159 44.47 -0.60 27.29
CA ALA A 159 44.67 0.83 27.39
C ALA A 159 43.38 1.60 27.07
N GLU A 160 43.23 2.79 27.66
CA GLU A 160 42.04 3.64 27.42
C GLU A 160 41.95 4.08 25.95
N GLU A 161 43.11 4.26 25.30
CA GLU A 161 43.22 4.61 23.88
C GLU A 161 42.68 3.53 22.93
N ASP A 162 42.70 2.26 23.33
CA ASP A 162 42.10 1.14 22.58
C ASP A 162 40.63 0.93 22.96
N TYR A 163 40.30 1.12 24.24
CA TYR A 163 38.96 0.94 24.78
C TYR A 163 37.97 1.99 24.28
N LEU A 164 38.33 3.27 24.39
CA LEU A 164 37.43 4.40 24.16
C LEU A 164 36.88 4.44 22.73
N PRO A 165 37.67 4.23 21.65
CA PRO A 165 37.15 4.16 20.29
C PRO A 165 36.14 3.02 20.10
N ASN A 166 36.38 1.86 20.70
CA ASN A 166 35.50 0.70 20.65
C ASN A 166 34.20 0.91 21.43
N PHE A 167 34.29 1.54 22.59
CA PHE A 167 33.12 1.93 23.36
C PHE A 167 32.25 2.93 22.58
N ASN A 168 32.87 3.99 22.05
CA ASN A 168 32.17 5.00 21.27
C ASN A 168 31.54 4.43 20.00
N GLY A 169 32.25 3.55 19.28
CA GLY A 169 31.73 2.88 18.09
C GLY A 169 30.49 2.02 18.39
N ASN A 170 30.62 1.08 19.34
CA ASN A 170 29.54 0.18 19.73
C ASN A 170 28.33 0.94 20.30
N TYR A 171 28.57 1.90 21.21
CA TYR A 171 27.51 2.72 21.79
C TYR A 171 26.79 3.56 20.74
N GLY A 172 27.56 4.27 19.90
CA GLY A 172 27.04 5.16 18.88
C GLY A 172 26.19 4.40 17.86
N PHE A 173 26.65 3.23 17.42
CA PHE A 173 25.94 2.40 16.46
C PHE A 173 24.63 1.84 17.03
N GLU A 174 24.65 1.20 18.20
CA GLU A 174 23.42 0.65 18.79
C GLU A 174 22.40 1.74 19.11
N ARG A 175 22.86 2.90 19.62
CA ARG A 175 21.99 4.06 19.83
C ARG A 175 21.35 4.48 18.52
N ALA A 176 22.14 4.62 17.44
CA ALA A 176 21.61 5.01 16.14
C ALA A 176 20.56 4.00 15.63
N GLU A 177 20.81 2.70 15.75
CA GLU A 177 19.88 1.62 15.41
C GLU A 177 18.61 1.61 16.26
N GLY A 178 18.71 1.87 17.56
CA GLY A 178 17.55 2.06 18.43
C GLY A 178 16.70 3.25 17.99
N VAL A 179 17.36 4.37 17.62
CA VAL A 179 16.67 5.54 17.06
C VAL A 179 16.08 5.21 15.68
N HIS A 180 16.73 4.39 14.83
CA HIS A 180 16.21 3.90 13.54
C HIS A 180 14.86 3.20 13.74
N SER A 181 14.85 2.22 14.65
CA SER A 181 13.66 1.46 15.00
C SER A 181 12.54 2.34 15.55
N ARG A 182 12.85 3.26 16.46
CA ARG A 182 11.87 4.22 17.01
C ARG A 182 11.23 5.07 15.91
N TYR A 183 12.03 5.59 14.98
CA TYR A 183 11.51 6.41 13.89
C TYR A 183 10.70 5.61 12.89
N GLY A 184 11.09 4.38 12.59
CA GLY A 184 10.28 3.45 11.78
C GLY A 184 8.91 3.18 12.40
N ILE A 185 8.85 2.95 13.72
CA ILE A 185 7.60 2.82 14.46
C ILE A 185 6.76 4.09 14.35
N ILE A 186 7.37 5.29 14.51
CA ILE A 186 6.66 6.56 14.37
C ILE A 186 6.03 6.67 12.98
N VAL A 187 6.78 6.47 11.89
CA VAL A 187 6.28 6.59 10.51
C VAL A 187 5.13 5.61 10.25
N MET A 188 5.28 4.35 10.65
CA MET A 188 4.23 3.33 10.50
C MET A 188 2.98 3.70 11.31
N ALA A 189 3.16 3.98 12.60
CA ALA A 189 2.06 4.25 13.52
C ALA A 189 1.28 5.51 13.15
N THR A 190 1.97 6.61 12.81
CA THR A 190 1.30 7.86 12.43
C THR A 190 0.69 7.79 11.03
N GLY A 191 1.31 7.05 10.10
CA GLY A 191 0.75 6.76 8.78
C GLY A 191 -0.62 6.09 8.88
N ILE A 192 -0.80 5.20 9.87
CA ILE A 192 -2.07 4.50 10.15
C ILE A 192 -3.01 5.33 11.03
N ALA A 193 -2.50 5.92 12.12
CA ALA A 193 -3.30 6.56 13.16
C ALA A 193 -3.86 7.92 12.76
N ILE A 194 -3.13 8.73 11.98
CA ILE A 194 -3.61 10.08 11.59
C ILE A 194 -4.85 10.00 10.69
N PRO A 195 -4.91 9.14 9.64
CA PRO A 195 -6.14 8.94 8.88
C PRO A 195 -7.33 8.54 9.76
N ILE A 196 -7.12 7.66 10.74
CA ILE A 196 -8.15 7.25 11.69
C ILE A 196 -8.59 8.44 12.54
N ALA A 197 -7.66 9.14 13.19
CA ALA A 197 -7.94 10.28 14.06
C ALA A 197 -8.64 11.42 13.30
N ALA A 198 -8.19 11.75 12.09
CA ALA A 198 -8.82 12.75 11.23
C ALA A 198 -10.26 12.35 10.88
N SER A 199 -10.51 11.05 10.67
CA SER A 199 -11.85 10.54 10.38
C SER A 199 -12.76 10.53 11.60
N LEU A 200 -12.22 10.37 12.81
CA LEU A 200 -13.01 10.46 14.04
C LEU A 200 -13.60 11.86 14.28
N LEU A 201 -13.03 12.91 13.67
CA LEU A 201 -13.57 14.28 13.75
C LEU A 201 -15.00 14.39 13.21
N ARG A 202 -15.44 13.47 12.33
CA ARG A 202 -16.83 13.43 11.82
C ARG A 202 -17.87 13.12 12.88
N PHE A 203 -17.47 12.51 14.00
CA PHE A 203 -18.35 12.18 15.11
C PHE A 203 -18.48 13.31 16.13
N LEU A 204 -17.69 14.38 15.98
CA LEU A 204 -17.87 15.57 16.80
C LEU A 204 -19.22 16.24 16.45
N PRO A 205 -20.03 16.64 17.45
CA PRO A 205 -21.34 17.25 17.22
C PRO A 205 -21.22 18.71 16.76
N LEU A 206 -20.58 18.93 15.61
CA LEU A 206 -20.41 20.24 15.02
C LEU A 206 -21.74 20.73 14.40
N PRO A 207 -22.04 22.03 14.47
CA PRO A 207 -23.17 22.60 13.72
C PRO A 207 -23.05 22.25 12.23
N LYS A 208 -24.15 21.81 11.60
CA LYS A 208 -24.15 21.37 10.18
C LYS A 208 -23.50 22.39 9.23
N ARG A 209 -23.74 23.69 9.47
CA ARG A 209 -23.13 24.79 8.70
C ARG A 209 -21.61 24.84 8.85
N LEU A 210 -21.09 24.63 10.06
CA LEU A 210 -19.66 24.63 10.33
C LEU A 210 -18.99 23.40 9.70
N GLY A 211 -19.53 22.21 9.95
CA GLY A 211 -19.02 20.97 9.34
C GLY A 211 -19.00 21.05 7.81
N ASN A 212 -20.07 21.61 7.21
CA ASN A 212 -20.13 21.79 5.77
C ASN A 212 -19.12 22.80 5.23
N ARG A 213 -18.88 23.91 5.95
CA ARG A 213 -17.82 24.88 5.60
C ARG A 213 -16.43 24.27 5.69
N LEU A 214 -16.16 23.46 6.72
CA LEU A 214 -14.89 22.76 6.86
C LEU A 214 -14.66 21.80 5.67
N ASN A 215 -15.67 21.01 5.30
CA ASN A 215 -15.59 20.15 4.10
C ASN A 215 -15.38 20.95 2.81
N ALA A 216 -16.11 22.05 2.62
CA ALA A 216 -15.95 22.93 1.47
C ALA A 216 -14.62 23.69 1.44
N TYR A 217 -13.90 23.76 2.56
CA TYR A 217 -12.57 24.36 2.63
C TYR A 217 -11.45 23.33 2.46
N PHE A 218 -11.54 22.15 3.09
CA PHE A 218 -10.48 21.15 3.12
C PHE A 218 -10.69 20.00 2.14
N ASN A 219 -11.89 19.43 2.09
CA ASN A 219 -12.13 18.12 1.48
C ASN A 219 -12.65 18.22 0.04
N TYR A 220 -13.40 19.27 -0.31
CA TYR A 220 -13.95 19.43 -1.66
C TYR A 220 -12.97 20.06 -2.65
N PRO A 221 -12.36 21.23 -2.38
CA PRO A 221 -11.54 21.91 -3.37
C PRO A 221 -10.17 21.22 -3.57
N PRO A 222 -9.62 21.26 -4.79
CA PRO A 222 -8.22 20.90 -5.02
C PRO A 222 -7.29 21.83 -4.25
N ALA A 223 -6.07 21.36 -3.98
CA ALA A 223 -5.04 22.15 -3.31
C ALA A 223 -4.67 23.41 -4.11
N MET A 224 -4.57 23.28 -5.42
CA MET A 224 -4.30 24.39 -6.34
C MET A 224 -5.19 24.29 -7.58
N GLY A 225 -5.63 25.45 -8.10
CA GLY A 225 -6.46 25.53 -9.30
C GLY A 225 -7.90 25.05 -9.09
N SER A 226 -8.51 24.53 -10.15
CA SER A 226 -9.93 24.12 -10.17
C SER A 226 -10.15 22.67 -10.61
N ARG A 227 -9.07 21.92 -10.88
CA ARG A 227 -9.10 20.55 -11.40
C ARG A 227 -8.60 19.60 -10.34
N HIS A 228 -9.47 18.72 -9.85
CA HIS A 228 -9.11 17.61 -8.97
C HIS A 228 -9.17 16.31 -9.77
N SER A 229 -10.33 16.00 -10.35
CA SER A 229 -10.57 14.75 -11.05
C SER A 229 -9.91 14.72 -12.42
N THR A 230 -9.76 15.88 -13.07
CA THR A 230 -9.06 16.01 -14.35
C THR A 230 -7.53 16.05 -14.14
N PRO A 231 -6.75 15.18 -14.78
CA PRO A 231 -5.30 15.15 -14.57
C PRO A 231 -4.63 16.43 -15.10
N LEU A 232 -3.71 16.97 -14.31
CA LEU A 232 -2.85 18.07 -14.69
C LEU A 232 -1.72 17.54 -15.58
N LEU A 233 -1.57 18.13 -16.77
CA LEU A 233 -0.59 17.74 -17.79
C LEU A 233 -0.65 16.24 -18.17
N ASN A 234 -1.81 15.58 -17.96
CA ASN A 234 -1.97 14.12 -18.09
C ASN A 234 -1.00 13.29 -17.23
N LEU A 235 -0.42 13.87 -16.17
CA LEU A 235 0.57 13.20 -15.31
C LEU A 235 0.04 12.98 -13.90
N MET A 236 -0.53 14.02 -13.28
CA MET A 236 -0.89 13.98 -11.86
C MET A 236 -2.32 14.43 -11.60
N ILE A 237 -3.00 13.74 -10.69
CA ILE A 237 -4.28 14.15 -10.11
C ILE A 237 -3.96 15.10 -8.96
N MET A 238 -4.50 16.31 -9.01
CA MET A 238 -4.25 17.30 -7.96
C MET A 238 -4.98 16.88 -6.68
N PRO A 239 -4.29 16.61 -5.56
CA PRO A 239 -4.94 16.27 -4.29
C PRO A 239 -5.88 17.38 -3.81
N THR A 240 -6.88 17.02 -3.02
CA THR A 240 -7.67 17.99 -2.24
C THR A 240 -6.79 18.65 -1.19
N ARG A 241 -7.20 19.78 -0.61
CA ARG A 241 -6.39 20.46 0.42
C ARG A 241 -6.13 19.58 1.64
N GLY A 242 -7.13 18.81 2.08
CA GLY A 242 -7.00 17.84 3.17
C GLY A 242 -6.02 16.71 2.83
N GLN A 243 -6.12 16.14 1.63
CA GLN A 243 -5.17 15.16 1.14
C GLN A 243 -3.75 15.74 1.09
N SER A 244 -3.57 16.96 0.58
CA SER A 244 -2.28 17.65 0.54
C SER A 244 -1.68 17.91 1.91
N LEU A 245 -2.49 18.24 2.91
CA LEU A 245 -2.00 18.44 4.28
C LEU A 245 -1.39 17.14 4.82
N PHE A 246 -2.06 16.01 4.59
CA PHE A 246 -1.53 14.71 5.03
C PHE A 246 -0.33 14.26 4.19
N LEU A 247 -0.31 14.53 2.89
CA LEU A 247 0.86 14.28 2.04
C LEU A 247 2.07 15.12 2.48
N PHE A 248 1.85 16.40 2.78
CA PHE A 248 2.87 17.28 3.33
C PHE A 248 3.42 16.72 4.64
N TYR A 249 2.54 16.27 5.54
CA TYR A 249 2.94 15.58 6.76
C TYR A 249 3.81 14.34 6.46
N LEU A 250 3.38 13.45 5.56
CA LEU A 250 4.12 12.23 5.21
C LEU A 250 5.52 12.53 4.66
N VAL A 251 5.65 13.56 3.83
CA VAL A 251 6.95 14.01 3.31
C VAL A 251 7.78 14.62 4.44
N ALA A 252 7.21 15.56 5.20
CA ALA A 252 7.90 16.28 6.26
C ALA A 252 8.41 15.33 7.36
N VAL A 253 7.59 14.39 7.83
CA VAL A 253 8.00 13.43 8.85
C VAL A 253 9.15 12.55 8.36
N ASN A 254 9.11 12.09 7.09
CA ASN A 254 10.21 11.30 6.54
C ASN A 254 11.50 12.12 6.39
N VAL A 255 11.42 13.37 5.90
CA VAL A 255 12.59 14.24 5.78
C VAL A 255 13.19 14.53 7.16
N ILE A 256 12.36 14.96 8.12
CA ILE A 256 12.83 15.28 9.48
C ILE A 256 13.47 14.05 10.13
N LEU A 257 12.79 12.91 10.11
CA LEU A 257 13.30 11.69 10.75
C LEU A 257 14.53 11.11 10.03
N CYS A 258 14.71 11.36 8.73
CA CYS A 258 15.96 11.03 8.04
C CYS A 258 17.14 11.92 8.46
N SER A 259 16.89 13.11 9.01
CA SER A 259 17.91 14.15 9.20
C SER A 259 18.29 14.45 10.65
N VAL A 260 17.53 13.97 11.64
CA VAL A 260 17.73 14.32 13.06
C VAL A 260 18.13 13.13 13.93
N GLY A 261 18.79 13.40 15.06
CA GLY A 261 19.12 12.39 16.08
C GLY A 261 20.48 11.71 15.90
N PHE A 262 21.32 12.19 15.00
CA PHE A 262 22.70 11.74 14.87
C PHE A 262 23.59 12.38 15.94
N GLU A 263 24.44 11.56 16.56
CA GLU A 263 25.43 11.97 17.56
C GLU A 263 26.72 11.26 17.16
N SER A 264 27.77 12.03 16.88
CA SER A 264 29.10 11.49 16.57
C SER A 264 29.96 11.55 17.83
N ARG A 265 30.65 10.45 18.13
CA ARG A 265 31.62 10.38 19.23
C ARG A 265 32.96 9.95 18.68
N GLN A 266 33.97 10.79 18.88
CA GLN A 266 35.34 10.58 18.43
C GLN A 266 36.26 10.55 19.66
N PRO A 267 37.28 9.67 19.70
CA PRO A 267 37.65 8.69 18.67
C PRO A 267 36.62 7.56 18.54
N ASN A 268 36.60 6.88 17.39
CA ASN A 268 35.63 5.83 17.05
C ASN A 268 36.34 4.69 16.29
N SER A 269 36.07 3.43 16.65
CA SER A 269 36.75 2.29 15.98
C SER A 269 36.12 1.89 14.64
N TRP A 270 34.92 2.39 14.31
CA TRP A 270 34.19 2.01 13.09
C TRP A 270 34.37 3.04 11.97
N PHE A 271 34.57 4.31 12.34
CA PHE A 271 34.61 5.42 11.40
C PHE A 271 35.77 6.36 11.72
N ALA A 272 36.60 6.64 10.72
CA ALA A 272 37.80 7.46 10.90
C ALA A 272 37.48 8.95 11.14
N SER A 273 36.28 9.41 10.77
CA SER A 273 35.86 10.79 10.96
C SER A 273 34.37 10.92 11.23
N SER A 274 33.98 12.02 11.91
CA SER A 274 32.56 12.35 12.11
C SER A 274 31.79 12.47 10.80
N ALA A 275 32.41 12.95 9.73
CA ALA A 275 31.75 13.08 8.42
C ALA A 275 31.44 11.71 7.80
N GLU A 276 32.32 10.74 7.97
CA GLU A 276 32.10 9.36 7.54
C GLU A 276 31.04 8.66 8.39
N GLU A 277 31.12 8.80 9.71
CA GLU A 277 30.14 8.27 10.66
C GLU A 277 28.72 8.76 10.32
N ILE A 278 28.53 10.08 10.23
CA ILE A 278 27.21 10.66 9.94
C ILE A 278 26.68 10.21 8.57
N ARG A 279 27.53 10.13 7.54
CA ARG A 279 27.12 9.64 6.21
C ARG A 279 26.61 8.19 6.28
N SER A 280 27.35 7.30 6.93
CA SER A 280 26.99 5.89 7.08
C SER A 280 25.71 5.71 7.91
N LEU A 281 25.56 6.50 8.99
CA LEU A 281 24.34 6.49 9.79
C LEU A 281 23.11 7.01 9.02
N VAL A 282 23.28 8.04 8.18
CA VAL A 282 22.21 8.50 7.26
C VAL A 282 21.83 7.40 6.28
N ALA A 283 22.82 6.68 5.71
CA ALA A 283 22.54 5.57 4.80
C ALA A 283 21.68 4.48 5.47
N ASN A 284 22.02 4.08 6.70
CA ASN A 284 21.23 3.13 7.49
C ASN A 284 19.81 3.63 7.76
N ARG A 285 19.68 4.88 8.21
CA ARG A 285 18.40 5.55 8.45
C ARG A 285 17.50 5.49 7.22
N THR A 286 18.03 5.85 6.06
CA THR A 286 17.27 5.85 4.81
C THR A 286 16.89 4.44 4.36
N GLY A 287 17.76 3.44 4.57
CA GLY A 287 17.45 2.04 4.27
C GLY A 287 16.27 1.52 5.09
N VAL A 288 16.31 1.71 6.42
CA VAL A 288 15.24 1.26 7.32
C VAL A 288 13.92 1.98 7.03
N LEU A 289 13.94 3.31 6.91
CA LEU A 289 12.71 4.07 6.62
C LEU A 289 12.14 3.77 5.23
N SER A 290 12.98 3.39 4.26
CA SER A 290 12.51 2.91 2.95
C SER A 290 11.63 1.66 3.10
N LEU A 291 12.05 0.67 3.89
CA LEU A 291 11.29 -0.56 4.14
C LEU A 291 9.95 -0.29 4.86
N VAL A 292 9.94 0.67 5.78
CA VAL A 292 8.72 1.11 6.48
C VAL A 292 7.73 1.72 5.49
N ASN A 293 8.18 2.63 4.64
CA ASN A 293 7.33 3.25 3.61
C ASN A 293 6.88 2.25 2.54
N LEU A 294 7.71 1.25 2.23
CA LEU A 294 7.34 0.13 1.35
C LEU A 294 6.17 -0.66 1.94
N ALA A 295 6.21 -0.99 3.24
CA ALA A 295 5.10 -1.68 3.91
C ALA A 295 3.81 -0.82 3.93
N LEU A 296 3.91 0.48 4.23
CA LEU A 296 2.76 1.40 4.14
C LEU A 296 2.21 1.50 2.71
N SER A 297 3.09 1.54 1.71
CA SER A 297 2.70 1.56 0.30
C SER A 297 1.86 0.34 -0.08
N VAL A 298 2.25 -0.86 0.37
CA VAL A 298 1.49 -2.09 0.13
C VAL A 298 0.15 -2.09 0.88
N LEU A 299 0.11 -1.61 2.12
CA LEU A 299 -1.14 -1.45 2.89
C LEU A 299 -2.14 -0.57 2.13
N TYR A 300 -1.69 0.59 1.65
CA TYR A 300 -2.55 1.56 0.95
C TYR A 300 -3.01 1.08 -0.43
N ALA A 301 -2.29 0.16 -1.08
CA ALA A 301 -2.70 -0.40 -2.36
C ALA A 301 -3.89 -1.39 -2.27
N GLY A 302 -4.08 -2.03 -1.11
CA GLY A 302 -5.07 -3.08 -0.92
C GLY A 302 -6.52 -2.61 -1.07
N ARG A 303 -7.37 -3.42 -1.72
CA ARG A 303 -8.84 -3.22 -1.79
C ARG A 303 -9.50 -3.59 -0.47
N ASN A 304 -8.91 -4.53 0.26
CA ASN A 304 -9.36 -4.96 1.58
C ASN A 304 -8.56 -4.30 2.70
N ASN A 305 -7.95 -3.13 2.44
CA ASN A 305 -7.31 -2.34 3.47
C ASN A 305 -8.32 -1.98 4.57
N PHE A 306 -8.08 -2.44 5.80
CA PHE A 306 -8.94 -2.19 6.96
C PHE A 306 -9.15 -0.70 7.25
N LEU A 307 -8.20 0.15 6.83
CA LEU A 307 -8.31 1.61 6.99
C LEU A 307 -9.48 2.20 6.21
N ILE A 308 -9.87 1.60 5.07
CA ILE A 308 -11.06 2.04 4.31
C ILE A 308 -12.29 1.97 5.22
N PHE A 309 -12.47 0.85 5.93
CA PHE A 309 -13.59 0.67 6.85
C PHE A 309 -13.56 1.64 8.04
N LEU A 310 -12.38 1.87 8.63
CA LEU A 310 -12.25 2.72 9.82
C LEU A 310 -12.40 4.22 9.51
N THR A 311 -11.89 4.65 8.36
CA THR A 311 -11.81 6.08 7.99
C THR A 311 -12.98 6.54 7.14
N ASP A 312 -13.60 5.64 6.39
CA ASP A 312 -14.54 5.96 5.32
C ASP A 312 -13.93 6.82 4.21
N TRP A 313 -12.61 6.73 4.04
CA TRP A 313 -11.91 7.34 2.92
C TRP A 313 -12.02 6.43 1.69
N PRO A 314 -12.30 7.00 0.50
CA PRO A 314 -12.45 6.20 -0.70
C PRO A 314 -11.11 5.56 -1.09
N GLN A 315 -11.16 4.43 -1.79
CA GLN A 315 -9.97 3.72 -2.23
C GLN A 315 -9.04 4.61 -3.08
N SER A 316 -9.60 5.54 -3.85
CA SER A 316 -8.83 6.51 -4.64
C SER A 316 -7.89 7.38 -3.78
N THR A 317 -8.29 7.69 -2.53
CA THR A 317 -7.44 8.41 -1.57
C THR A 317 -6.28 7.53 -1.12
N TYR A 318 -6.51 6.25 -0.81
CA TYR A 318 -5.41 5.36 -0.45
C TYR A 318 -4.47 5.07 -1.62
N LEU A 319 -4.98 4.96 -2.84
CA LEU A 319 -4.13 4.86 -4.03
C LEU A 319 -3.28 6.12 -4.27
N LEU A 320 -3.76 7.30 -3.89
CA LEU A 320 -2.93 8.51 -3.84
C LEU A 320 -1.80 8.34 -2.81
N LEU A 321 -2.11 7.89 -1.60
CA LEU A 321 -1.09 7.68 -0.57
C LEU A 321 -0.06 6.61 -0.97
N HIS A 322 -0.50 5.50 -1.56
CA HIS A 322 0.37 4.46 -2.12
C HIS A 322 1.42 5.03 -3.09
N ARG A 323 1.01 5.90 -4.03
CA ARG A 323 1.93 6.51 -4.99
C ARG A 323 2.99 7.38 -4.30
N TRP A 324 2.59 8.15 -3.29
CA TRP A 324 3.51 9.02 -2.56
C TRP A 324 4.46 8.24 -1.65
N THR A 325 3.96 7.26 -0.88
CA THR A 325 4.83 6.44 -0.03
C THR A 325 5.74 5.53 -0.84
N ALA A 326 5.29 5.02 -2.00
CA ALA A 326 6.17 4.33 -2.95
C ALA A 326 7.30 5.24 -3.44
N GLY A 327 6.99 6.48 -3.83
CA GLY A 327 8.00 7.45 -4.26
C GLY A 327 9.01 7.78 -3.15
N ILE A 328 8.54 7.99 -1.91
CA ILE A 328 9.40 8.22 -0.74
C ILE A 328 10.29 7.00 -0.48
N ALA A 329 9.73 5.78 -0.48
CA ALA A 329 10.47 4.55 -0.26
C ALA A 329 11.58 4.38 -1.31
N THR A 330 11.26 4.57 -2.60
CA THR A 330 12.24 4.46 -3.69
C THR A 330 13.34 5.51 -3.55
N LEU A 331 13.00 6.77 -3.25
CA LEU A 331 14.00 7.83 -3.07
C LEU A 331 14.94 7.51 -1.91
N GLN A 332 14.40 7.04 -0.77
CA GLN A 332 15.19 6.62 0.38
C GLN A 332 16.10 5.43 0.06
N ALA A 333 15.62 4.46 -0.72
CA ALA A 333 16.45 3.33 -1.19
C ALA A 333 17.59 3.81 -2.10
N CYS A 334 17.31 4.72 -3.05
CA CYS A 334 18.34 5.30 -3.91
C CYS A 334 19.40 6.07 -3.11
N ILE A 335 19.00 6.85 -2.09
CA ILE A 335 19.93 7.57 -1.21
C ILE A 335 20.80 6.57 -0.43
N HIS A 336 20.18 5.55 0.17
CA HIS A 336 20.89 4.48 0.87
C HIS A 336 21.95 3.83 -0.04
N SER A 337 21.57 3.38 -1.24
CA SER A 337 22.48 2.74 -2.18
C SER A 337 23.57 3.68 -2.68
N ALA A 338 23.25 4.95 -2.95
CA ALA A 338 24.22 5.93 -3.44
C ALA A 338 25.30 6.26 -2.39
N ILE A 339 24.91 6.41 -1.12
CA ILE A 339 25.86 6.67 -0.04
C ILE A 339 26.76 5.46 0.18
N TYR A 340 26.21 4.25 0.22
CA TYR A 340 27.02 3.03 0.38
C TYR A 340 27.96 2.79 -0.78
N LEU A 341 27.50 2.98 -2.02
CA LEU A 341 28.38 2.92 -3.19
C LEU A 341 29.53 3.92 -3.07
N HIS A 342 29.25 5.16 -2.67
CA HIS A 342 30.29 6.16 -2.47
C HIS A 342 31.28 5.76 -1.37
N ASN A 343 30.80 5.29 -0.22
CA ASN A 343 31.67 4.87 0.89
C ASN A 343 32.61 3.72 0.48
N TYR A 344 32.09 2.69 -0.19
CA TYR A 344 32.91 1.56 -0.63
C TYR A 344 33.86 1.89 -1.80
N LEU A 345 33.54 2.89 -2.62
CA LEU A 345 34.49 3.41 -3.60
C LEU A 345 35.61 4.21 -2.96
N GLN A 346 35.33 4.93 -1.87
CA GLN A 346 36.33 5.69 -1.13
C GLN A 346 37.27 4.78 -0.32
N SER A 347 36.75 3.71 0.28
CA SER A 347 37.59 2.75 1.02
C SER A 347 38.39 1.80 0.11
N GLY A 348 37.93 1.60 -1.14
CA GLY A 348 38.54 0.65 -2.08
C GLY A 348 37.91 -0.75 -2.05
N ASP A 349 36.94 -1.00 -1.18
CA ASP A 349 36.33 -2.33 -0.96
C ASP A 349 35.18 -2.64 -1.93
N HIS A 350 34.80 -1.71 -2.81
CA HIS A 350 33.68 -1.93 -3.73
C HIS A 350 33.82 -3.22 -4.56
N ALA A 351 35.03 -3.55 -5.04
CA ALA A 351 35.25 -4.72 -5.89
C ALA A 351 35.05 -6.06 -5.17
N THR A 352 35.24 -6.09 -3.85
CA THR A 352 35.01 -7.27 -3.01
C THR A 352 33.56 -7.33 -2.56
N GLU A 353 33.02 -6.22 -2.04
CA GLU A 353 31.64 -6.14 -1.53
C GLU A 353 30.60 -6.35 -2.63
N ALA A 354 30.83 -5.84 -3.85
CA ALA A 354 29.88 -5.96 -4.95
C ALA A 354 29.64 -7.41 -5.42
N LYS A 355 30.49 -8.35 -5.01
CA LYS A 355 30.35 -9.78 -5.31
C LYS A 355 29.51 -10.53 -4.27
N LEU A 356 29.21 -9.90 -3.13
CA LEU A 356 28.45 -10.53 -2.06
C LEU A 356 26.96 -10.54 -2.39
N ASP A 357 26.29 -11.65 -2.09
CA ASP A 357 24.91 -11.87 -2.52
C ASP A 357 23.96 -10.80 -1.97
N TYR A 358 24.16 -10.37 -0.72
CA TYR A 358 23.35 -9.32 -0.11
C TYR A 358 23.43 -8.01 -0.90
N TRP A 359 24.60 -7.67 -1.45
CA TRP A 359 24.80 -6.47 -2.26
C TRP A 359 24.08 -6.58 -3.60
N VAL A 360 24.21 -7.73 -4.28
CA VAL A 360 23.53 -8.01 -5.55
C VAL A 360 22.02 -7.89 -5.39
N TRP A 361 21.44 -8.49 -4.35
CA TRP A 361 20.01 -8.37 -4.09
C TRP A 361 19.58 -6.95 -3.71
N GLY A 362 20.43 -6.18 -3.04
CA GLY A 362 20.21 -4.76 -2.77
C GLY A 362 20.14 -3.91 -4.06
N VAL A 363 21.02 -4.20 -5.03
CA VAL A 363 20.98 -3.58 -6.37
C VAL A 363 19.71 -3.97 -7.12
N VAL A 364 19.36 -5.26 -7.14
CA VAL A 364 18.13 -5.77 -7.78
C VAL A 364 16.90 -5.09 -7.19
N ALA A 365 16.80 -4.99 -5.86
CA ALA A 365 15.68 -4.35 -5.18
C ALA A 365 15.58 -2.86 -5.55
N THR A 366 16.69 -2.13 -5.50
CA THR A 366 16.72 -0.69 -5.80
C THR A 366 16.36 -0.40 -7.26
N LEU A 367 16.87 -1.20 -8.20
CA LEU A 367 16.52 -1.10 -9.61
C LEU A 367 15.04 -1.42 -9.86
N ALA A 368 14.51 -2.47 -9.23
CA ALA A 368 13.09 -2.82 -9.32
C ALA A 368 12.18 -1.71 -8.78
N MET A 369 12.52 -1.13 -7.62
CA MET A 369 11.79 0.02 -7.07
C MET A 369 11.86 1.26 -7.97
N THR A 370 13.01 1.49 -8.62
CA THR A 370 13.23 2.63 -9.51
C THR A 370 12.46 2.48 -10.82
N ILE A 371 12.47 1.30 -11.45
CA ILE A 371 11.78 1.06 -12.73
C ILE A 371 10.26 1.08 -12.60
N LEU A 372 9.73 0.74 -11.41
CA LEU A 372 8.29 0.82 -11.12
C LEU A 372 7.73 2.23 -11.26
N LEU A 373 8.49 3.28 -10.92
CA LEU A 373 7.99 4.66 -11.00
C LEU A 373 7.66 5.12 -12.43
N PRO A 374 8.59 5.14 -13.41
CA PRO A 374 8.30 5.57 -14.77
C PRO A 374 7.33 4.62 -15.48
N THR A 375 7.35 3.31 -15.16
CA THR A 375 6.40 2.34 -15.73
C THR A 375 4.98 2.47 -15.18
N SER A 376 4.78 3.29 -14.14
CA SER A 376 3.48 3.54 -13.50
C SER A 376 2.89 4.93 -13.78
N ILE A 377 3.47 5.71 -14.69
CA ILE A 377 2.95 7.05 -15.03
C ILE A 377 1.57 6.96 -15.71
N LEU A 378 0.71 7.95 -15.45
CA LEU A 378 -0.66 7.96 -15.92
C LEU A 378 -0.83 7.71 -17.44
N PRO A 379 -0.04 8.33 -18.34
CA PRO A 379 -0.20 8.11 -19.79
C PRO A 379 0.03 6.64 -20.19
N LEU A 380 0.99 5.97 -19.57
CA LEU A 380 1.31 4.58 -19.85
C LEU A 380 0.21 3.65 -19.32
N ARG A 381 -0.27 3.92 -18.10
CA ARG A 381 -1.38 3.17 -17.48
C ARG A 381 -2.68 3.30 -18.28
N GLN A 382 -2.96 4.48 -18.84
CA GLN A 382 -4.15 4.70 -19.68
C GLN A 382 -4.04 4.01 -21.05
N LYS A 383 -2.84 3.95 -21.63
CA LYS A 383 -2.62 3.35 -22.96
C LYS A 383 -2.53 1.82 -22.93
N ALA A 384 -1.93 1.26 -21.88
CA ALA A 384 -1.60 -0.16 -21.78
C ALA A 384 -1.85 -0.71 -20.37
N TYR A 385 -3.07 -0.53 -19.85
CA TYR A 385 -3.43 -0.87 -18.47
C TYR A 385 -3.12 -2.32 -18.08
N GLU A 386 -3.49 -3.30 -18.92
CA GLU A 386 -3.28 -4.72 -18.59
C GLU A 386 -1.79 -5.09 -18.50
N ILE A 387 -0.96 -4.52 -19.39
CA ILE A 387 0.49 -4.71 -19.35
C ILE A 387 1.07 -4.05 -18.11
N PHE A 388 0.67 -2.80 -17.83
CA PHE A 388 1.07 -2.09 -16.63
C PHE A 388 0.75 -2.90 -15.37
N LEU A 389 -0.48 -3.40 -15.22
CA LEU A 389 -0.91 -4.11 -14.02
C LEU A 389 -0.11 -5.40 -13.81
N ALA A 390 0.06 -6.21 -14.86
CA ALA A 390 0.83 -7.46 -14.79
C ALA A 390 2.31 -7.18 -14.46
N TRP A 391 2.94 -6.26 -15.19
CA TRP A 391 4.32 -5.85 -14.98
C TRP A 391 4.56 -5.32 -13.56
N HIS A 392 3.71 -4.40 -13.10
CA HIS A 392 3.85 -3.75 -11.80
C HIS A 392 3.78 -4.78 -10.67
N VAL A 393 2.84 -5.73 -10.74
CA VAL A 393 2.70 -6.78 -9.72
C VAL A 393 3.92 -7.71 -9.69
N ILE A 394 4.43 -8.12 -10.84
CA ILE A 394 5.60 -9.00 -10.93
C ILE A 394 6.84 -8.30 -10.39
N VAL A 395 7.12 -7.08 -10.86
CA VAL A 395 8.31 -6.33 -10.42
C VAL A 395 8.20 -5.92 -8.96
N ALA A 396 7.01 -5.58 -8.46
CA ALA A 396 6.79 -5.32 -7.04
C ALA A 396 7.07 -6.56 -6.17
N PHE A 397 6.69 -7.76 -6.63
CA PHE A 397 7.06 -9.01 -5.95
C PHE A 397 8.58 -9.17 -5.84
N PHE A 398 9.29 -9.00 -6.96
CA PHE A 398 10.76 -9.10 -6.95
C PHE A 398 11.44 -7.97 -6.17
N ALA A 399 10.87 -6.77 -6.12
CA ALA A 399 11.37 -5.69 -5.27
C ALA A 399 11.29 -6.06 -3.79
N ILE A 400 10.12 -6.53 -3.32
CA ILE A 400 9.92 -6.94 -1.92
C ILE A 400 10.77 -8.17 -1.58
N LEU A 401 10.85 -9.16 -2.47
CA LEU A 401 11.72 -10.33 -2.31
C LEU A 401 13.20 -9.94 -2.29
N GLY A 402 13.63 -9.02 -3.16
CA GLY A 402 14.98 -8.49 -3.19
C GLY A 402 15.34 -7.77 -1.89
N CYS A 403 14.43 -6.96 -1.33
CA CYS A 403 14.60 -6.37 0.00
C CYS A 403 14.75 -7.44 1.09
N TYR A 404 13.93 -8.49 1.06
CA TYR A 404 14.04 -9.60 2.01
C TYR A 404 15.40 -10.30 1.92
N LEU A 405 15.83 -10.67 0.70
CA LEU A 405 17.09 -11.38 0.48
C LEU A 405 18.30 -10.50 0.81
N HIS A 406 18.27 -9.21 0.47
CA HIS A 406 19.29 -8.24 0.86
C HIS A 406 19.50 -8.21 2.38
N ILE A 407 18.42 -8.18 3.17
CA ILE A 407 18.50 -8.14 4.64
C ILE A 407 18.89 -9.52 5.21
N PHE A 408 18.23 -10.57 4.74
CA PHE A 408 18.40 -11.92 5.28
C PHE A 408 19.83 -12.42 5.06
N LEU A 409 20.39 -12.23 3.86
CA LEU A 409 21.75 -12.66 3.53
C LEU A 409 22.82 -11.83 4.24
N ARG A 410 22.50 -10.61 4.70
CA ARG A 410 23.43 -9.77 5.47
C ARG A 410 23.39 -10.08 6.97
N PHE A 411 22.21 -10.37 7.52
CA PHE A 411 21.98 -10.32 8.98
C PHE A 411 21.36 -11.58 9.60
N GLU A 412 20.93 -12.57 8.82
CA GLU A 412 20.38 -13.84 9.30
C GLU A 412 19.32 -13.72 10.42
N ARG A 413 18.46 -12.68 10.37
CA ARG A 413 17.38 -12.40 11.34
C ARG A 413 17.83 -12.03 12.75
N GLN A 414 19.07 -11.56 12.90
CA GLN A 414 19.57 -11.15 14.21
C GLN A 414 18.93 -9.85 14.72
N TRP A 415 18.51 -8.98 13.81
CA TRP A 415 18.27 -7.56 14.10
C TRP A 415 16.85 -7.07 13.82
N GLY A 416 15.99 -7.94 13.28
CA GLY A 416 14.56 -7.65 13.09
C GLY A 416 14.24 -6.70 11.92
N TYR A 417 15.20 -6.30 11.09
CA TYR A 417 14.94 -5.46 9.92
C TYR A 417 13.93 -6.10 8.95
N GLU A 418 13.93 -7.43 8.86
CA GLU A 418 13.00 -8.22 8.05
C GLU A 418 11.53 -8.06 8.48
N LEU A 419 11.26 -7.59 9.69
CA LEU A 419 9.91 -7.36 10.20
C LEU A 419 9.12 -6.39 9.31
N TRP A 420 9.77 -5.34 8.80
CA TRP A 420 9.13 -4.39 7.89
C TRP A 420 8.72 -5.03 6.57
N VAL A 421 9.54 -5.96 6.06
CA VAL A 421 9.24 -6.72 4.85
C VAL A 421 8.15 -7.77 5.11
N TYR A 422 8.14 -8.39 6.28
CA TYR A 422 7.06 -9.29 6.72
C TYR A 422 5.72 -8.56 6.80
N LEU A 423 5.68 -7.32 7.28
CA LEU A 423 4.47 -6.51 7.26
C LEU A 423 3.97 -6.25 5.83
N ALA A 424 4.88 -5.92 4.90
CA ALA A 424 4.52 -5.75 3.49
C ALA A 424 3.89 -7.03 2.90
N PHE A 425 4.52 -8.20 3.11
CA PHE A 425 3.96 -9.49 2.68
C PHE A 425 2.64 -9.81 3.37
N ALA A 426 2.49 -9.53 4.67
CA ALA A 426 1.28 -9.78 5.43
C ALA A 426 0.09 -8.95 4.90
N PHE A 427 0.30 -7.64 4.65
CA PHE A 427 -0.74 -6.79 4.07
C PHE A 427 -1.14 -7.26 2.66
N TRP A 428 -0.16 -7.66 1.85
CA TRP A 428 -0.45 -8.17 0.51
C TRP A 428 -1.21 -9.50 0.55
N ALA A 429 -0.73 -10.46 1.35
CA ALA A 429 -1.36 -11.76 1.51
C ALA A 429 -2.79 -11.63 2.03
N PHE A 430 -3.02 -10.78 3.04
CA PHE A 430 -4.34 -10.50 3.58
C PHE A 430 -5.30 -9.99 2.50
N ASP A 431 -4.88 -9.02 1.68
CA ASP A 431 -5.71 -8.53 0.57
C ASP A 431 -6.08 -9.64 -0.42
N ARG A 432 -5.11 -10.49 -0.79
CA ARG A 432 -5.37 -11.60 -1.73
C ARG A 432 -6.28 -12.66 -1.14
N LEU A 433 -6.08 -13.05 0.12
CA LEU A 433 -6.93 -14.02 0.80
C LEU A 433 -8.38 -13.54 0.89
N MET A 434 -8.59 -12.26 1.24
CA MET A 434 -9.94 -11.68 1.31
C MET A 434 -10.64 -11.64 -0.05
N ARG A 435 -9.90 -11.39 -1.15
CA ARG A 435 -10.44 -11.47 -2.51
C ARG A 435 -10.85 -12.88 -2.88
N PHE A 436 -10.00 -13.87 -2.62
CA PHE A 436 -10.34 -15.28 -2.85
C PHE A 436 -11.55 -15.72 -2.01
N ALA A 437 -11.65 -15.30 -0.75
CA ALA A 437 -12.80 -15.60 0.09
C ALA A 437 -14.12 -15.03 -0.49
N ARG A 438 -14.11 -13.80 -1.02
CA ARG A 438 -15.29 -13.19 -1.67
C ARG A 438 -15.66 -13.91 -2.97
N LEU A 439 -14.67 -14.30 -3.77
CA LEU A 439 -14.89 -15.09 -4.99
C LEU A 439 -15.49 -16.46 -4.67
N ALA A 440 -14.93 -17.16 -3.67
CA ALA A 440 -15.42 -18.47 -3.24
C ALA A 440 -16.85 -18.41 -2.70
N ARG A 441 -17.23 -17.32 -2.03
CA ARG A 441 -18.59 -17.12 -1.51
C ARG A 441 -19.65 -17.09 -2.61
N ASN A 442 -19.40 -16.39 -3.72
CA ASN A 442 -20.39 -16.26 -4.80
C ASN A 442 -20.28 -17.39 -5.84
N GLY A 443 -19.11 -18.04 -5.92
CA GLY A 443 -18.84 -19.11 -6.88
C GLY A 443 -18.92 -18.63 -8.34
N ILE A 444 -19.22 -19.58 -9.22
CA ILE A 444 -19.45 -19.29 -10.65
C ILE A 444 -20.91 -18.91 -10.84
N CYS A 445 -21.16 -17.68 -11.27
CA CYS A 445 -22.49 -17.18 -11.60
C CYS A 445 -22.69 -17.20 -13.12
N LYS A 446 -23.92 -17.43 -13.59
CA LYS A 446 -24.26 -17.34 -15.01
C LYS A 446 -24.88 -15.97 -15.30
N ALA A 447 -24.24 -15.17 -16.15
CA ALA A 447 -24.72 -13.84 -16.52
C ALA A 447 -25.41 -13.83 -17.89
N LYS A 448 -26.48 -13.05 -18.00
CA LYS A 448 -27.20 -12.78 -19.25
C LYS A 448 -26.71 -11.45 -19.83
N VAL A 449 -26.38 -11.45 -21.12
CA VAL A 449 -25.92 -10.24 -21.83
C VAL A 449 -27.06 -9.75 -22.73
N THR A 450 -27.36 -8.47 -22.64
CA THR A 450 -28.31 -7.77 -23.51
C THR A 450 -27.60 -6.59 -24.15
N VAL A 451 -27.57 -6.54 -25.48
CA VAL A 451 -26.96 -5.42 -26.23
C VAL A 451 -27.95 -4.26 -26.28
N ILE A 452 -27.55 -3.08 -25.80
CA ILE A 452 -28.38 -1.87 -25.83
C ILE A 452 -28.18 -1.14 -27.16
N ASP A 453 -26.92 -0.83 -27.49
CA ASP A 453 -26.52 -0.17 -28.74
C ASP A 453 -25.05 -0.47 -29.07
N GLU A 454 -24.45 0.23 -30.03
CA GLU A 454 -23.04 0.09 -30.43
C GLU A 454 -22.01 0.28 -29.29
N ASP A 455 -22.33 1.08 -28.27
CA ASP A 455 -21.41 1.46 -27.21
C ASP A 455 -21.72 0.79 -25.85
N TYR A 456 -22.92 0.23 -25.67
CA TYR A 456 -23.41 -0.19 -24.36
C TYR A 456 -24.03 -1.61 -24.37
N ILE A 457 -23.70 -2.35 -23.31
CA ILE A 457 -24.30 -3.65 -22.99
C ILE A 457 -24.81 -3.64 -21.56
N ARG A 458 -25.88 -4.40 -21.32
CA ARG A 458 -26.41 -4.72 -20.00
C ARG A 458 -26.06 -6.15 -19.65
N LEU A 459 -25.59 -6.35 -18.43
CA LEU A 459 -25.24 -7.65 -17.88
C LEU A 459 -26.07 -7.91 -16.62
N ASP A 460 -26.90 -8.94 -16.63
CA ASP A 460 -27.75 -9.33 -15.51
C ASP A 460 -27.25 -10.65 -14.89
N VAL A 461 -27.00 -10.65 -13.57
CA VAL A 461 -26.52 -11.80 -12.81
C VAL A 461 -27.60 -12.19 -11.79
N PRO A 462 -28.37 -13.27 -12.04
CA PRO A 462 -29.44 -13.69 -11.16
C PRO A 462 -28.94 -14.42 -9.92
N GLY A 463 -29.70 -14.30 -8.83
CA GLY A 463 -29.47 -15.08 -7.60
C GLY A 463 -28.33 -14.59 -6.72
N VAL A 464 -27.84 -13.36 -6.93
CA VAL A 464 -26.78 -12.77 -6.10
C VAL A 464 -27.17 -11.38 -5.62
N THR A 465 -26.73 -11.02 -4.42
CA THR A 465 -26.91 -9.71 -3.82
C THR A 465 -25.58 -8.97 -3.69
N GLY A 466 -25.66 -7.65 -3.71
CA GLY A 466 -24.51 -6.78 -3.70
C GLY A 466 -24.94 -5.34 -3.81
N GLU A 467 -24.14 -4.46 -3.23
CA GLU A 467 -24.36 -3.02 -3.25
C GLU A 467 -23.06 -2.33 -3.64
N GLY A 468 -23.20 -1.13 -4.19
CA GLY A 468 -22.08 -0.30 -4.60
C GLY A 468 -21.34 -0.87 -5.81
N GLN A 469 -20.24 -1.57 -5.58
CA GLN A 469 -19.32 -2.02 -6.61
C GLN A 469 -19.00 -3.51 -6.51
N ALA A 470 -18.78 -4.11 -7.66
CA ALA A 470 -18.30 -5.47 -7.79
C ALA A 470 -17.19 -5.56 -8.82
N TYR A 471 -16.32 -6.56 -8.66
CA TYR A 471 -15.33 -6.90 -9.68
C TYR A 471 -15.74 -8.19 -10.38
N LEU A 472 -15.85 -8.12 -11.70
CA LEU A 472 -16.27 -9.23 -12.55
C LEU A 472 -15.07 -9.85 -13.24
N TYR A 473 -15.02 -11.18 -13.24
CA TYR A 473 -14.01 -11.99 -13.94
C TYR A 473 -14.71 -12.81 -15.02
N PHE A 474 -14.09 -12.88 -16.20
CA PHE A 474 -14.69 -13.51 -17.37
C PHE A 474 -13.84 -14.70 -17.87
N PRO A 475 -13.86 -15.85 -17.18
CA PRO A 475 -12.91 -16.95 -17.41
C PRO A 475 -13.05 -17.62 -18.79
N THR A 476 -14.17 -17.46 -19.48
CA THR A 476 -14.43 -18.06 -20.79
C THR A 476 -14.27 -17.10 -21.97
N LEU A 477 -13.94 -15.82 -21.72
CA LEU A 477 -13.79 -14.82 -22.78
C LEU A 477 -12.36 -14.77 -23.31
N THR A 478 -11.38 -14.85 -22.43
CA THR A 478 -9.96 -14.81 -22.77
C THR A 478 -9.20 -15.83 -21.92
N TRP A 479 -7.95 -16.15 -22.29
CA TRP A 479 -7.05 -16.99 -21.47
C TRP A 479 -6.66 -16.34 -20.14
N ARG A 480 -6.96 -15.04 -19.97
CA ARG A 480 -6.55 -14.22 -18.82
C ARG A 480 -7.59 -14.27 -17.72
N VAL A 481 -7.78 -15.46 -17.15
CA VAL A 481 -8.83 -15.74 -16.16
C VAL A 481 -8.70 -14.94 -14.84
N TRP A 482 -7.55 -14.29 -14.62
CA TRP A 482 -7.26 -13.43 -13.46
C TRP A 482 -7.62 -11.95 -13.67
N GLU A 483 -7.94 -11.54 -14.90
CA GLU A 483 -8.40 -10.18 -15.18
C GLU A 483 -9.72 -9.93 -14.46
N ASN A 484 -9.78 -8.79 -13.76
CA ASN A 484 -10.95 -8.38 -13.00
C ASN A 484 -11.29 -6.95 -13.33
N HIS A 485 -12.56 -6.73 -13.65
CA HIS A 485 -13.05 -5.44 -14.11
C HIS A 485 -14.04 -4.86 -13.10
N PRO A 486 -13.80 -3.63 -12.64
CA PRO A 486 -14.67 -2.93 -11.70
C PRO A 486 -15.95 -2.46 -12.41
N PHE A 487 -17.11 -2.76 -11.82
CA PHE A 487 -18.39 -2.23 -12.30
C PHE A 487 -19.27 -1.78 -11.14
N SER A 488 -20.02 -0.71 -11.37
CA SER A 488 -21.06 -0.26 -10.44
C SER A 488 -22.33 -1.10 -10.62
N ILE A 489 -23.00 -1.40 -9.50
CA ILE A 489 -24.25 -2.17 -9.50
C ILE A 489 -25.41 -1.19 -9.71
N ALA A 490 -26.21 -1.40 -10.77
CA ALA A 490 -27.35 -0.55 -11.14
C ALA A 490 -28.57 -0.75 -10.23
N GLY A 491 -28.76 -1.97 -9.73
CA GLY A 491 -29.89 -2.36 -8.90
C GLY A 491 -29.89 -3.86 -8.58
N GLY A 492 -30.45 -4.21 -7.42
CA GLY A 492 -30.59 -5.58 -6.90
C GLY A 492 -32.01 -6.17 -7.02
N PHE A 493 -32.98 -5.37 -7.50
CA PHE A 493 -34.41 -5.70 -7.47
C PHE A 493 -35.04 -5.39 -8.83
N LEU A 494 -34.97 -6.34 -9.76
CA LEU A 494 -35.80 -6.31 -10.97
C LEU A 494 -36.51 -7.65 -11.15
N HIS A 495 -37.84 -7.58 -11.16
CA HIS A 495 -38.71 -8.67 -11.64
C HIS A 495 -38.47 -8.87 -13.14
N ILE A 496 -37.87 -9.99 -13.53
CA ILE A 496 -37.94 -10.48 -14.91
C ILE A 496 -39.17 -11.37 -14.98
N ASN A 497 -40.15 -10.99 -15.79
CA ASN A 497 -41.27 -11.87 -16.13
C ASN A 497 -40.76 -12.90 -17.16
N PRO A 498 -40.67 -14.21 -16.84
CA PRO A 498 -40.02 -15.19 -17.71
C PRO A 498 -40.75 -15.45 -19.04
N ASP A 499 -42.02 -15.05 -19.15
CA ASP A 499 -42.92 -15.49 -20.22
C ASP A 499 -43.24 -14.44 -21.30
N ALA A 500 -42.44 -13.37 -21.43
CA ALA A 500 -42.59 -12.46 -22.56
C ALA A 500 -42.07 -13.13 -23.86
N LYS A 501 -42.96 -13.84 -24.57
CA LYS A 501 -42.70 -14.30 -25.94
C LYS A 501 -42.39 -13.11 -26.86
N PRO A 502 -41.54 -13.29 -27.88
CA PRO A 502 -41.29 -12.24 -28.87
C PRO A 502 -42.61 -11.92 -29.56
N THR A 503 -43.03 -10.65 -29.53
CA THR A 503 -44.12 -10.22 -30.40
C THR A 503 -43.58 -10.19 -31.82
N GLU A 504 -43.89 -11.24 -32.59
CA GLU A 504 -43.77 -11.20 -34.04
C GLU A 504 -44.70 -10.10 -34.56
N THR A 505 -44.11 -9.06 -35.12
CA THR A 505 -44.82 -8.07 -35.93
C THR A 505 -45.36 -8.78 -37.17
N HIS A 506 -46.62 -9.21 -37.12
CA HIS A 506 -47.37 -9.58 -38.32
C HIS A 506 -47.59 -8.32 -39.15
N VAL A 507 -46.76 -8.16 -40.19
CA VAL A 507 -47.02 -7.26 -41.30
C VAL A 507 -48.07 -7.94 -42.17
N SER A 508 -49.33 -7.53 -42.03
CA SER A 508 -50.37 -7.86 -42.98
C SER A 508 -50.19 -6.97 -44.22
N SER A 509 -49.73 -7.59 -45.30
CA SER A 509 -49.67 -7.03 -46.64
C SER A 509 -51.08 -6.93 -47.24
N SER A 510 -51.54 -5.70 -47.49
CA SER A 510 -52.56 -5.44 -48.51
C SER A 510 -51.97 -4.51 -49.55
N ALA A 511 -51.65 -5.09 -50.71
CA ALA A 511 -51.18 -4.37 -51.88
C ALA A 511 -52.33 -3.58 -52.50
N SER A 512 -52.08 -2.32 -52.85
CA SER A 512 -52.49 -1.78 -54.15
C SER A 512 -51.69 -0.53 -54.50
N SER A 513 -51.37 -0.49 -55.77
CA SER A 513 -50.50 0.38 -56.54
C SER A 513 -50.93 1.85 -56.60
N ALA A 514 -49.90 2.70 -56.76
CA ALA A 514 -49.74 3.69 -57.82
C ALA A 514 -49.61 5.17 -57.41
N HIS A 515 -48.62 5.76 -58.05
CA HIS A 515 -48.39 7.16 -58.38
C HIS A 515 -47.59 8.08 -57.46
N ALA A 516 -46.52 8.57 -58.09
CA ALA A 516 -45.58 9.61 -57.70
C ALA A 516 -46.25 11.00 -57.62
N SER A 517 -45.70 11.88 -56.77
CA SER A 517 -45.24 13.24 -57.13
C SER A 517 -44.92 14.10 -55.89
N THR A 518 -43.71 14.64 -55.89
CA THR A 518 -43.26 15.99 -55.44
C THR A 518 -43.79 16.72 -54.19
N THR A 519 -42.80 17.24 -53.44
CA THR A 519 -42.64 18.61 -52.87
C THR A 519 -43.18 19.01 -51.48
N THR A 520 -42.27 19.69 -50.77
CA THR A 520 -42.39 20.83 -49.81
C THR A 520 -42.78 20.62 -48.33
N ASP A 521 -41.77 20.84 -47.47
CA ASP A 521 -41.65 21.90 -46.44
C ASP A 521 -42.62 22.07 -45.24
N ILE A 522 -41.98 22.00 -44.06
CA ILE A 522 -41.94 22.98 -42.94
C ILE A 522 -43.16 23.16 -41.99
N GLU A 523 -42.82 23.04 -40.69
CA GLU A 523 -43.45 23.56 -39.46
C GLU A 523 -44.76 22.97 -38.93
N LYS A 524 -44.70 22.46 -37.68
CA LYS A 524 -45.27 23.10 -36.45
C LYS A 524 -45.66 22.02 -35.41
N HIS A 525 -45.07 22.08 -34.21
CA HIS A 525 -45.51 21.32 -33.03
C HIS A 525 -46.93 21.75 -32.59
N PRO A 526 -47.70 20.87 -31.91
CA PRO A 526 -47.74 20.97 -30.46
C PRO A 526 -47.78 19.63 -29.69
N THR A 527 -47.18 19.69 -28.50
CA THR A 527 -47.48 19.03 -27.21
C THR A 527 -48.67 18.05 -27.18
N VAL A 528 -48.41 16.78 -26.83
CA VAL A 528 -49.46 15.82 -26.45
C VAL A 528 -49.25 15.39 -25.00
N SER A 529 -50.21 15.79 -24.16
CA SER A 529 -50.41 15.31 -22.79
C SER A 529 -51.30 14.06 -22.85
N VAL A 530 -50.92 12.95 -22.23
CA VAL A 530 -51.79 11.75 -22.12
C VAL A 530 -51.99 11.39 -20.66
N SER A 531 -53.24 11.50 -20.20
CA SER A 531 -53.72 10.97 -18.93
C SER A 531 -54.06 9.48 -19.07
N PRO A 532 -53.73 8.59 -18.09
CA PRO A 532 -54.16 7.20 -18.14
C PRO A 532 -55.48 6.98 -17.39
N THR A 533 -56.48 6.47 -18.09
CA THR A 533 -57.72 5.91 -17.54
C THR A 533 -57.46 4.57 -16.84
N THR A 534 -57.91 4.46 -15.60
CA THR A 534 -57.76 3.31 -14.69
C THR A 534 -58.77 2.20 -15.00
N LYS A 535 -58.33 0.93 -14.97
CA LYS A 535 -59.20 -0.22 -14.65
C LYS A 535 -58.50 -1.13 -13.62
N PRO A 536 -59.21 -1.62 -12.59
CA PRO A 536 -58.61 -2.33 -11.46
C PRO A 536 -58.47 -3.84 -11.76
N HIS A 537 -57.28 -4.39 -11.55
CA HIS A 537 -57.07 -5.84 -11.48
C HIS A 537 -56.50 -6.23 -10.11
N THR A 538 -57.16 -7.22 -9.52
CA THR A 538 -57.01 -7.79 -8.18
C THR A 538 -55.62 -8.42 -7.97
N PRO A 539 -54.97 -8.25 -6.79
CA PRO A 539 -53.63 -8.80 -6.53
C PRO A 539 -53.69 -10.30 -6.17
N THR A 540 -52.91 -11.12 -6.88
CA THR A 540 -52.57 -12.49 -6.46
C THR A 540 -51.32 -12.51 -5.56
N PRO A 541 -51.16 -13.52 -4.67
CA PRO A 541 -50.21 -13.46 -3.56
C PRO A 541 -48.78 -13.86 -3.96
N TYR A 542 -47.83 -12.99 -3.60
CA TYR A 542 -46.40 -13.21 -3.29
C TYR A 542 -45.70 -14.46 -3.87
N SER A 543 -45.00 -14.27 -5.00
CA SER A 543 -43.76 -14.99 -5.32
C SER A 543 -42.56 -14.12 -4.92
N ASN A 544 -41.58 -14.71 -4.22
CA ASN A 544 -40.39 -14.02 -3.75
C ASN A 544 -39.67 -13.27 -4.89
N PRO A 545 -39.30 -11.98 -4.74
CA PRO A 545 -38.58 -11.27 -5.78
C PRO A 545 -37.18 -11.89 -5.93
N HIS A 546 -36.92 -12.50 -7.09
CA HIS A 546 -35.59 -12.97 -7.44
C HIS A 546 -34.61 -11.79 -7.44
N GLN A 547 -33.65 -11.79 -6.51
CA GLN A 547 -32.62 -10.77 -6.38
C GLN A 547 -31.60 -10.93 -7.52
N ASN A 548 -31.42 -9.88 -8.32
CA ASN A 548 -30.59 -9.90 -9.53
C ASN A 548 -29.68 -8.67 -9.54
N LEU A 549 -28.39 -8.84 -9.82
CA LEU A 549 -27.47 -7.72 -10.02
C LEU A 549 -27.43 -7.31 -11.49
N THR A 550 -27.72 -6.05 -11.77
CA THR A 550 -27.60 -5.47 -13.11
C THR A 550 -26.36 -4.58 -13.21
N PHE A 551 -25.58 -4.74 -14.27
CA PHE A 551 -24.42 -3.91 -14.61
C PHE A 551 -24.59 -3.32 -16.00
N ILE A 552 -24.26 -2.03 -16.16
CA ILE A 552 -24.23 -1.37 -17.45
C ILE A 552 -22.77 -1.11 -17.84
N ILE A 553 -22.35 -1.75 -18.92
CA ILE A 553 -20.96 -1.77 -19.35
C ILE A 553 -20.87 -0.99 -20.66
N ARG A 554 -19.98 -0.01 -20.69
CA ARG A 554 -19.56 0.62 -21.94
C ARG A 554 -18.55 -0.29 -22.62
N THR A 555 -18.81 -0.68 -23.86
CA THR A 555 -17.88 -1.49 -24.63
C THR A 555 -16.72 -0.62 -25.08
N HIS A 556 -15.53 -0.95 -24.58
CA HIS A 556 -14.26 -0.44 -25.09
C HIS A 556 -13.52 -1.55 -25.86
N THR A 557 -12.38 -1.23 -26.47
CA THR A 557 -11.47 -2.22 -27.08
C THR A 557 -11.03 -3.26 -26.04
N GLY A 558 -10.99 -4.54 -26.40
CA GLY A 558 -10.51 -5.62 -25.52
C GLY A 558 -11.62 -6.55 -24.98
N THR A 559 -11.49 -7.03 -23.75
CA THR A 559 -12.38 -8.06 -23.16
C THR A 559 -13.86 -7.67 -23.17
N THR A 560 -14.17 -6.39 -22.98
CA THR A 560 -15.57 -5.91 -22.97
C THR A 560 -16.25 -5.94 -24.34
N SER A 561 -15.51 -5.82 -25.45
CA SER A 561 -16.12 -5.91 -26.79
C SER A 561 -16.52 -7.35 -27.12
N LEU A 562 -15.78 -8.33 -26.60
CA LEU A 562 -16.07 -9.76 -26.76
C LEU A 562 -17.36 -10.21 -26.05
N LEU A 563 -17.81 -9.46 -25.03
CA LEU A 563 -19.10 -9.75 -24.36
C LEU A 563 -20.28 -9.66 -25.34
N ARG A 564 -20.17 -8.80 -26.35
CA ARG A 564 -21.26 -8.49 -27.29
C ARG A 564 -21.70 -9.68 -28.14
N SER A 565 -20.80 -10.63 -28.41
CA SER A 565 -21.10 -11.83 -29.20
C SER A 565 -21.68 -12.98 -28.39
N ARG A 566 -21.89 -12.80 -27.08
CA ARG A 566 -22.40 -13.83 -26.17
C ARG A 566 -23.80 -13.47 -25.71
N ALA A 567 -24.73 -14.43 -25.70
CA ALA A 567 -26.06 -14.26 -25.08
C ALA A 567 -26.03 -14.52 -23.56
N SER A 568 -25.17 -15.44 -23.13
CA SER A 568 -24.90 -15.71 -21.72
C SER A 568 -23.48 -16.26 -21.54
N LEU A 569 -22.91 -16.08 -20.35
CA LEU A 569 -21.60 -16.61 -20.01
C LEU A 569 -21.46 -16.87 -18.50
N PRO A 570 -20.62 -17.84 -18.09
CA PRO A 570 -20.18 -17.93 -16.71
C PRO A 570 -19.24 -16.75 -16.37
N LEU A 571 -19.39 -16.22 -15.16
CA LEU A 571 -18.48 -15.23 -14.59
C LEU A 571 -18.19 -15.55 -13.12
N LEU A 572 -17.08 -15.03 -12.60
CA LEU A 572 -16.86 -14.98 -11.16
C LEU A 572 -17.13 -13.56 -10.66
N LEU A 573 -17.76 -13.46 -9.51
CA LEU A 573 -18.21 -12.21 -8.92
C LEU A 573 -17.52 -11.97 -7.58
N GLU A 574 -16.69 -10.94 -7.50
CA GLU A 574 -16.04 -10.49 -6.25
C GLU A 574 -16.88 -9.35 -5.64
N SER A 575 -17.76 -9.72 -4.71
CA SER A 575 -18.79 -8.86 -4.08
C SER A 575 -19.29 -9.55 -2.79
N PRO A 576 -19.90 -8.84 -1.82
CA PRO A 576 -20.01 -7.38 -1.71
C PRO A 576 -18.72 -6.77 -1.21
N TYR A 577 -18.47 -5.53 -1.60
CA TYR A 577 -17.56 -4.65 -0.89
C TYR A 577 -18.37 -3.74 0.05
N PRO A 578 -17.89 -3.47 1.28
CA PRO A 578 -18.55 -2.51 2.16
C PRO A 578 -18.75 -1.17 1.43
N GLY A 579 -19.90 -0.52 1.66
CA GLY A 579 -20.33 0.73 1.00
C GLY A 579 -19.51 1.97 1.35
N SER A 580 -18.19 1.84 1.36
CA SER A 580 -17.19 2.85 1.71
C SER A 580 -16.04 2.91 0.68
N LEU A 581 -15.98 1.95 -0.27
CA LEU A 581 -14.96 2.00 -1.32
C LEU A 581 -15.06 3.28 -2.16
N LEU A 582 -16.29 3.66 -2.51
CA LEU A 582 -16.65 4.88 -3.25
C LEU A 582 -18.07 5.40 -2.93
N HIS A 583 -18.92 4.61 -2.25
CA HIS A 583 -20.35 4.90 -2.05
C HIS A 583 -20.67 5.75 -0.82
N PRO A 584 -21.51 6.79 -0.92
CA PRO A 584 -22.03 7.47 0.27
C PRO A 584 -22.97 6.55 1.03
N THR A 585 -22.83 6.49 2.36
CA THR A 585 -23.77 5.71 3.18
C THR A 585 -25.20 6.26 3.04
N PRO A 586 -26.24 5.40 2.96
CA PRO A 586 -27.62 5.85 2.91
C PRO A 586 -28.00 6.79 4.05
N ALA A 587 -27.39 6.60 5.24
CA ALA A 587 -27.57 7.48 6.38
C ALA A 587 -27.06 8.91 6.12
N ALA A 588 -25.88 9.06 5.51
CA ALA A 588 -25.31 10.37 5.19
C ALA A 588 -26.15 11.12 4.15
N LEU A 589 -26.67 10.42 3.14
CA LEU A 589 -27.57 11.02 2.15
C LEU A 589 -28.92 11.39 2.77
N ASN A 590 -29.54 10.49 3.54
CA ASN A 590 -30.84 10.73 4.19
C ASN A 590 -30.78 11.80 5.31
N ALA A 591 -29.60 12.23 5.74
CA ALA A 591 -29.44 13.40 6.60
C ALA A 591 -29.81 14.73 5.91
N HIS A 592 -29.99 14.71 4.58
CA HIS A 592 -30.40 15.83 3.75
C HIS A 592 -31.84 15.58 3.24
N PRO A 593 -32.75 16.57 3.32
CA PRO A 593 -34.13 16.41 2.84
C PRO A 593 -34.25 16.35 1.31
N ARG A 594 -33.22 16.76 0.58
CA ARG A 594 -33.20 16.76 -0.90
C ARG A 594 -31.90 16.14 -1.41
N LEU A 595 -32.02 15.31 -2.44
CA LEU A 595 -30.93 14.68 -3.17
C LEU A 595 -30.94 15.10 -4.63
N LEU A 596 -29.82 15.64 -5.11
CA LEU A 596 -29.54 15.92 -6.51
C LEU A 596 -28.44 14.97 -7.01
N CYS A 597 -28.81 14.06 -7.90
CA CYS A 597 -27.88 13.19 -8.60
C CYS A 597 -27.59 13.74 -10.01
N ILE A 598 -26.31 13.83 -10.36
CA ILE A 598 -25.86 14.31 -11.68
C ILE A 598 -25.07 13.18 -12.35
N ALA A 599 -25.62 12.64 -13.44
CA ALA A 599 -25.05 11.52 -14.16
C ALA A 599 -24.56 11.91 -15.56
N GLY A 600 -23.40 11.37 -15.98
CA GLY A 600 -22.91 11.41 -17.35
C GLY A 600 -22.76 10.00 -17.94
N GLY A 601 -23.49 9.71 -19.02
CA GLY A 601 -23.46 8.39 -19.68
C GLY A 601 -23.81 7.26 -18.72
N VAL A 602 -22.94 6.24 -18.64
CA VAL A 602 -23.12 5.08 -17.74
C VAL A 602 -22.92 5.38 -16.26
N GLY A 603 -22.48 6.59 -15.89
CA GLY A 603 -22.38 7.00 -14.48
C GLY A 603 -23.72 6.95 -13.74
N ILE A 604 -24.86 6.94 -14.45
CA ILE A 604 -26.19 6.72 -13.86
C ILE A 604 -26.26 5.43 -13.03
N THR A 605 -25.50 4.41 -13.41
CA THR A 605 -25.49 3.08 -12.78
C THR A 605 -25.22 3.17 -11.27
N ALA A 606 -24.24 3.99 -10.85
CA ALA A 606 -23.92 4.15 -9.45
C ALA A 606 -24.98 4.96 -8.67
N LEU A 607 -25.78 5.78 -9.35
CA LEU A 607 -26.73 6.70 -8.72
C LEU A 607 -28.13 6.11 -8.55
N LEU A 608 -28.51 5.10 -9.35
CA LEU A 608 -29.83 4.48 -9.28
C LEU A 608 -30.15 3.90 -7.89
N PRO A 609 -29.26 3.12 -7.23
CA PRO A 609 -29.54 2.63 -5.87
C PRO A 609 -29.66 3.75 -4.84
N LEU A 610 -28.89 4.84 -5.00
CA LEU A 610 -28.93 6.00 -4.11
C LEU A 610 -30.27 6.75 -4.21
N LEU A 611 -30.77 6.91 -5.44
CA LEU A 611 -32.08 7.51 -5.71
C LEU A 611 -33.23 6.64 -5.20
N ALA A 612 -33.13 5.32 -5.36
CA ALA A 612 -34.15 4.39 -4.89
C ALA A 612 -34.23 4.32 -3.35
N SER A 613 -33.11 4.48 -2.65
CA SER A 613 -33.04 4.38 -1.19
C SER A 613 -33.25 5.70 -0.44
N HIS A 614 -33.20 6.84 -1.13
CA HIS A 614 -33.37 8.15 -0.50
C HIS A 614 -34.85 8.45 -0.19
N ARG A 615 -35.12 8.93 1.02
CA ARG A 615 -36.49 9.18 1.52
C ARG A 615 -37.04 10.58 1.20
N GLY A 616 -36.15 11.52 0.87
CA GLY A 616 -36.48 12.92 0.62
C GLY A 616 -36.89 13.22 -0.83
N ALA A 617 -36.88 14.51 -1.19
CA ALA A 617 -37.11 14.93 -2.57
C ALA A 617 -35.91 14.56 -3.44
N ARG A 618 -36.16 13.92 -4.59
CA ARG A 618 -35.11 13.32 -5.42
C ARG A 618 -35.14 13.93 -6.81
N LYS A 619 -33.98 14.32 -7.31
CA LYS A 619 -33.80 14.82 -8.67
C LYS A 619 -32.61 14.16 -9.33
N LEU A 620 -32.81 13.72 -10.56
CA LEU A 620 -31.75 13.18 -11.42
C LEU A 620 -31.58 14.11 -12.62
N ALA A 621 -30.37 14.60 -12.84
CA ALA A 621 -29.95 15.26 -14.08
C ALA A 621 -29.01 14.32 -14.83
N TRP A 622 -29.41 13.87 -16.02
CA TRP A 622 -28.68 12.83 -16.76
C TRP A 622 -28.32 13.29 -18.17
N GLY A 623 -27.03 13.42 -18.44
CA GLY A 623 -26.49 13.74 -19.75
C GLY A 623 -26.06 12.47 -20.49
N VAL A 624 -26.60 12.25 -21.68
CA VAL A 624 -26.26 11.12 -22.55
C VAL A 624 -25.88 11.59 -23.95
N ARG A 625 -25.05 10.80 -24.63
CA ARG A 625 -24.71 11.08 -26.04
C ARG A 625 -25.87 10.71 -26.96
N ASN A 626 -26.43 9.52 -26.77
CA ASN A 626 -27.45 8.91 -27.63
C ASN A 626 -28.70 8.55 -26.83
N ALA A 627 -29.87 8.57 -27.48
CA ALA A 627 -31.15 8.24 -26.86
C ALA A 627 -31.33 6.73 -26.59
N SER A 628 -30.56 5.87 -27.26
CA SER A 628 -30.54 4.42 -27.08
C SER A 628 -30.30 3.98 -25.63
N LEU A 629 -29.35 4.62 -24.95
CA LEU A 629 -29.07 4.34 -23.54
C LEU A 629 -30.25 4.69 -22.62
N LEU A 630 -31.02 5.73 -22.96
CA LEU A 630 -32.25 6.05 -22.23
C LEU A 630 -33.28 4.93 -22.38
N ALA A 631 -33.49 4.48 -23.62
CA ALA A 631 -34.44 3.41 -23.92
C ALA A 631 -34.04 2.08 -23.26
N GLY A 632 -32.76 1.73 -23.29
CA GLY A 632 -32.22 0.49 -22.71
C GLY A 632 -32.22 0.44 -21.18
N LEU A 633 -32.37 1.59 -20.51
CA LEU A 633 -32.43 1.70 -19.04
C LEU A 633 -33.79 2.21 -18.55
N ARG A 634 -34.81 2.18 -19.41
CA ARG A 634 -36.15 2.69 -19.09
C ARG A 634 -36.78 1.93 -17.93
N ASP A 635 -36.59 0.61 -17.86
CA ASP A 635 -37.07 -0.24 -16.77
C ASP A 635 -36.45 0.14 -15.41
N LEU A 636 -35.17 0.54 -15.42
CA LEU A 636 -34.46 0.98 -14.22
C LEU A 636 -34.80 2.42 -13.81
N THR A 637 -35.08 3.30 -14.78
CA THR A 637 -35.29 4.73 -14.55
C THR A 637 -36.77 5.10 -14.33
N GLU A 638 -37.70 4.30 -14.83
CA GLU A 638 -39.16 4.44 -14.64
C GLU A 638 -39.74 3.35 -13.72
N GLY A 639 -38.90 2.45 -13.20
CA GLY A 639 -39.33 1.38 -12.31
C GLY A 639 -39.83 1.88 -10.94
N PRO A 640 -40.44 0.99 -10.12
CA PRO A 640 -41.05 1.36 -8.84
C PRO A 640 -40.11 2.10 -7.87
N GLY A 641 -38.82 1.74 -7.85
CA GLY A 641 -37.81 2.39 -7.01
C GLY A 641 -37.56 3.86 -7.39
N MET A 642 -37.87 4.25 -8.62
CA MET A 642 -37.69 5.61 -9.14
C MET A 642 -38.99 6.42 -9.13
N ALA A 643 -40.09 5.86 -8.61
CA ALA A 643 -41.35 6.58 -8.47
C ALA A 643 -41.17 7.87 -7.66
N GLY A 644 -41.57 9.01 -8.20
CA GLY A 644 -41.43 10.32 -7.56
C GLY A 644 -40.06 10.99 -7.70
N VAL A 645 -39.13 10.41 -8.48
CA VAL A 645 -37.86 11.07 -8.84
C VAL A 645 -38.08 12.02 -10.02
N HIS A 646 -37.70 13.28 -9.88
CA HIS A 646 -37.75 14.23 -10.98
C HIS A 646 -36.54 14.01 -11.91
N VAL A 647 -36.75 13.35 -13.05
CA VAL A 647 -35.70 13.08 -14.04
C VAL A 647 -35.65 14.18 -15.09
N ARG A 648 -34.47 14.77 -15.30
CA ARG A 648 -34.16 15.69 -16.39
C ARG A 648 -33.04 15.10 -17.25
N THR A 649 -33.34 14.77 -18.49
CA THR A 649 -32.37 14.24 -19.45
C THR A 649 -31.86 15.33 -20.40
N SER A 650 -30.63 15.18 -20.86
CA SER A 650 -30.04 15.98 -21.93
C SER A 650 -29.35 15.04 -22.92
N VAL A 651 -29.83 15.02 -24.17
CA VAL A 651 -29.30 14.15 -25.23
C VAL A 651 -28.47 15.00 -26.18
N GLY A 652 -27.22 14.61 -26.41
CA GLY A 652 -26.31 15.31 -27.33
C GLY A 652 -25.82 16.68 -26.86
N ALA A 653 -26.34 17.23 -25.76
CA ALA A 653 -25.95 18.52 -25.19
C ALA A 653 -25.35 18.39 -23.79
N ARG A 654 -24.41 19.28 -23.45
CA ARG A 654 -23.82 19.35 -22.10
C ARG A 654 -24.85 19.86 -21.09
N LEU A 655 -24.85 19.27 -19.89
CA LEU A 655 -25.64 19.76 -18.78
C LEU A 655 -25.05 21.07 -18.25
N ASP A 656 -25.87 22.09 -18.03
CA ASP A 656 -25.49 23.25 -17.24
C ASP A 656 -25.49 22.88 -15.74
N VAL A 657 -24.39 22.25 -15.33
CA VAL A 657 -24.18 21.76 -13.97
C VAL A 657 -24.30 22.87 -12.94
N ARG A 658 -23.78 24.06 -13.26
CA ARG A 658 -23.79 25.21 -12.36
C ARG A 658 -25.22 25.64 -12.07
N ALA A 659 -26.03 25.85 -13.11
CA ALA A 659 -27.42 26.24 -12.94
C ALA A 659 -28.24 25.17 -12.21
N LEU A 660 -27.93 23.89 -12.43
CA LEU A 660 -28.59 22.78 -11.72
C LEU A 660 -28.31 22.82 -10.22
N VAL A 661 -27.03 22.93 -9.82
CA VAL A 661 -26.64 22.94 -8.40
C VAL A 661 -27.11 24.22 -7.70
N GLU A 662 -26.88 25.39 -8.29
CA GLU A 662 -27.30 26.68 -7.72
C GLU A 662 -28.85 26.78 -7.65
N GLY A 663 -29.54 26.28 -8.68
CA GLY A 663 -31.00 26.28 -8.73
C GLY A 663 -31.67 25.34 -7.73
N GLU A 664 -31.14 24.12 -7.53
CA GLU A 664 -31.66 23.24 -6.47
C GLU A 664 -31.31 23.75 -5.07
N ALA A 665 -30.10 24.29 -4.87
CA ALA A 665 -29.73 24.89 -3.60
C ALA A 665 -30.63 26.07 -3.22
N GLY A 666 -31.02 26.91 -4.19
CA GLY A 666 -31.97 28.01 -3.95
C GLY A 666 -33.37 27.54 -3.53
N ARG A 667 -33.81 26.36 -4.00
CA ARG A 667 -35.11 25.76 -3.63
C ARG A 667 -35.13 25.14 -2.23
N VAL A 668 -33.96 24.94 -1.62
CA VAL A 668 -33.81 24.27 -0.31
C VAL A 668 -34.13 25.23 0.84
N GLY A 669 -34.00 26.55 0.64
CA GLY A 669 -34.21 27.54 1.69
C GLY A 669 -33.23 27.33 2.86
N GLU A 670 -33.75 27.16 4.08
CA GLU A 670 -32.96 26.89 5.29
C GLU A 670 -32.53 25.42 5.45
N GLY A 671 -32.97 24.52 4.57
CA GLY A 671 -32.63 23.10 4.60
C GLY A 671 -31.20 22.77 4.14
N SER A 672 -30.95 21.49 3.86
CA SER A 672 -29.69 21.02 3.28
C SER A 672 -29.91 20.20 2.00
N LEU A 673 -28.90 20.19 1.12
CA LEU A 673 -28.90 19.47 -0.16
C LEU A 673 -27.77 18.45 -0.18
N ALA A 674 -28.04 17.22 -0.59
CA ALA A 674 -27.01 16.27 -0.98
C ALA A 674 -26.81 16.31 -2.49
N VAL A 675 -25.56 16.45 -2.95
CA VAL A 675 -25.18 16.41 -4.36
C VAL A 675 -24.26 15.22 -4.60
N VAL A 676 -24.66 14.33 -5.49
CA VAL A 676 -23.84 13.17 -5.90
C VAL A 676 -23.61 13.25 -7.40
N VAL A 677 -22.34 13.18 -7.83
CA VAL A 677 -21.97 13.17 -9.25
C VAL A 677 -21.32 11.87 -9.65
N SER A 678 -21.72 11.31 -10.80
CA SER A 678 -21.01 10.21 -11.44
C SER A 678 -20.92 10.43 -12.95
N GLY A 679 -19.70 10.58 -13.47
CA GLY A 679 -19.50 10.91 -14.88
C GLY A 679 -18.07 11.28 -15.23
N PRO A 680 -17.87 11.97 -16.38
CA PRO A 680 -16.54 12.40 -16.82
C PRO A 680 -15.84 13.31 -15.79
N PRO A 681 -14.50 13.24 -15.65
CA PRO A 681 -13.76 13.99 -14.64
C PRO A 681 -14.01 15.52 -14.67
N GLY A 682 -14.08 16.11 -15.87
CA GLY A 682 -14.37 17.54 -16.01
C GLY A 682 -15.74 17.95 -15.48
N MET A 683 -16.75 17.07 -15.63
CA MET A 683 -18.09 17.32 -15.07
C MET A 683 -18.04 17.27 -13.53
N ALA A 684 -17.31 16.32 -12.96
CA ALA A 684 -17.16 16.22 -11.51
C ALA A 684 -16.46 17.46 -10.92
N ASP A 685 -15.43 17.98 -11.59
CA ASP A 685 -14.77 19.24 -11.22
C ASP A 685 -15.71 20.45 -11.29
N GLU A 686 -16.58 20.53 -12.31
CA GLU A 686 -17.60 21.58 -12.42
C GLU A 686 -18.65 21.51 -11.29
N VAL A 687 -19.14 20.29 -10.97
CA VAL A 687 -20.07 20.08 -9.83
C VAL A 687 -19.41 20.52 -8.53
N ARG A 688 -18.19 20.04 -8.28
CA ARG A 688 -17.39 20.38 -7.09
C ARG A 688 -17.25 21.89 -6.93
N ALA A 689 -16.88 22.59 -8.00
CA ALA A 689 -16.74 24.06 -7.97
C ALA A 689 -18.08 24.76 -7.70
N ALA A 690 -19.19 24.28 -8.27
CA ALA A 690 -20.52 24.81 -8.02
C ALA A 690 -20.93 24.62 -6.55
N VAL A 691 -20.69 23.43 -5.97
CA VAL A 691 -20.97 23.16 -4.55
C VAL A 691 -20.17 24.09 -3.65
N VAL A 692 -18.85 24.20 -3.84
CA VAL A 692 -18.00 25.08 -3.02
C VAL A 692 -18.50 26.53 -3.07
N ARG A 693 -18.95 27.01 -4.23
CA ARG A 693 -19.53 28.35 -4.37
C ARG A 693 -20.83 28.51 -3.57
N VAL A 694 -21.74 27.54 -3.65
CA VAL A 694 -23.00 27.57 -2.89
C VAL A 694 -22.74 27.58 -1.38
N VAL A 695 -21.80 26.75 -0.92
CA VAL A 695 -21.41 26.74 0.51
C VAL A 695 -20.77 28.06 0.94
N GLY A 696 -19.96 28.67 0.07
CA GLY A 696 -19.39 30.00 0.29
C GLY A 696 -20.44 31.11 0.45
N ARG A 697 -21.61 30.97 -0.20
CA ARG A 697 -22.77 31.87 -0.06
C ARG A 697 -23.66 31.55 1.15
N GLY A 698 -23.30 30.57 1.97
CA GLY A 698 -24.04 30.19 3.18
C GLY A 698 -24.95 28.97 3.05
N GLY A 699 -25.01 28.32 1.88
CA GLY A 699 -25.78 27.10 1.68
C GLY A 699 -25.21 25.88 2.42
N VAL A 700 -26.07 24.92 2.77
CA VAL A 700 -25.66 23.63 3.36
C VAL A 700 -25.79 22.55 2.30
N VAL A 701 -24.66 22.18 1.70
CA VAL A 701 -24.59 21.25 0.57
C VAL A 701 -23.49 20.21 0.80
N GLY A 702 -23.88 18.95 1.02
CA GLY A 702 -22.96 17.82 1.03
C GLY A 702 -22.63 17.38 -0.40
N PHE A 703 -21.37 17.00 -0.64
CA PHE A 703 -20.88 16.59 -1.95
C PHE A 703 -20.21 15.22 -1.91
N TRP A 704 -20.56 14.37 -2.87
CA TRP A 704 -19.94 13.07 -3.11
C TRP A 704 -19.67 12.88 -4.61
N GLU A 705 -18.49 12.35 -4.92
CA GLU A 705 -18.09 11.99 -6.28
C GLU A 705 -17.94 10.48 -6.39
N GLU A 706 -18.75 9.90 -7.27
CA GLU A 706 -18.65 8.53 -7.73
C GLU A 706 -17.80 8.50 -9.00
N SER A 707 -16.50 8.32 -8.85
CA SER A 707 -15.58 8.18 -9.98
C SER A 707 -14.64 6.99 -9.80
N TYR A 708 -14.37 6.32 -10.92
CA TYR A 708 -13.34 5.31 -10.99
C TYR A 708 -12.08 5.94 -11.59
N SER A 709 -11.05 6.16 -10.77
CA SER A 709 -9.74 6.62 -11.23
C SER A 709 -8.80 5.42 -11.38
N TRP A 710 -8.31 5.16 -12.59
CA TRP A 710 -7.38 4.07 -12.92
C TRP A 710 -5.92 4.40 -12.51
#